data_AF-A0A926UTV9-F1
#
_entry.id   AF-A0A926UTV9-F1
#
_cell.length_a   1.000
_cell.length_b   1.000
_cell.length_c   1.000
_cell.angle_alpha   90.00
_cell.angle_beta   90.00
_cell.angle_gamma   90.00
#
_symmetry.space_group_name_H-M   'P 1'
#
loop_
_entity.id
_entity.type
_entity.pdbx_description
1 polymer ?
#
loop_
_entity_poly.entity_id
_entity_poly.type
_entity_poly.pdbx_seq_one_letter_code
_entity_poly.pdbx_strand_id
1 'polypeptide(L)'
;MTSLYVIGICLNFLVVLIGYFFWSKEGIRRLQTEKLLRKQSDRERLVTQIAHQIRQSLNLDQVLATTVKEVQLFLQADRVLIYRLWDDGTGSAIHETVLSPYPSILGQVFPEEVFPKQYHQAYSLGKARSIGNIEQADIESCLADFVKQFGVQAKLVVPIIQENRQSEHSQNSQPYLWGLLIAHQCDRPRQWENWEVELMKQLATQVAIAIQQSELYRQLQHLNTQLEERVQQRTTELATANLSLRAEISERQRTEIALRHTNETLQALVSASPRAIFMLDLEGKVKIWNPTAEQMFGWTEAEVIDRPCPILLDDRLEDLTTLQSSLLQGKTYTRVEMTRQRKDGSAIDIVFSAAPLPDNHGQINGIVAVVADITEQKLQAAQVRLLQSVVVNTNDAIIVTEAEPTEGLGHRIIYVNEAFTSITGYQPHEVLGQTPKILQGVKTCQAELQKVRQALSIWESVTVEVINYRKDGSEFWNEFSLVPVADAKGWYTHWIAVQRDTTERKKVEQALRQSEERFRSLIENALDIIMILEINGTISYVSPSVVKVLGYGVTDLVGANIQAFIHGDDWVLAIERLTNIASQELQLPIEFRHRHQDGTWRILEAISQPFVDSTDVMQMMVNARDITERKRLDEIRLALEREKELSALKTRFFSMASHEFRTPLSTALAAAQVLENSQQEWDNTEKRLRNLHRIQDAVRNMVQLLDDILTINRAETGKLAFNPKPIALEAYCRHFMEEMQLNAGNQHQLTFNCHGKSQHVCLDEKLLRSMLSNLLSNAIKYSPQGGNISLSLEFELEHLSLEVQDQGIGILLEDQKQLFEPFHRGKNVKTISGTGLGLVVVKKCVDLHQGKISIQSAVGLGTTCIVTIPL
;
A
#
# COMPACT_ATOMS: atom_id res chain seq x y z
N MET A 1 -33.26 -108.31 20.61
CA MET A 1 -33.10 -106.90 21.07
C MET A 1 -31.66 -106.41 21.09
N THR A 2 -30.64 -107.26 21.16
CA THR A 2 -29.22 -106.87 21.19
C THR A 2 -28.67 -106.34 19.86
N SER A 3 -29.19 -106.77 18.71
CA SER A 3 -28.70 -106.35 17.39
C SER A 3 -29.07 -104.91 16.98
N LEU A 4 -30.27 -104.41 17.37
CA LEU A 4 -30.65 -103.01 17.10
C LEU A 4 -29.84 -102.01 17.93
N TYR A 5 -29.43 -102.38 19.15
CA TYR A 5 -28.68 -101.50 20.04
C TYR A 5 -27.26 -101.23 19.51
N VAL A 6 -26.63 -102.25 18.91
CA VAL A 6 -25.30 -102.13 18.28
C VAL A 6 -25.37 -101.24 17.04
N ILE A 7 -26.42 -101.37 16.22
CA ILE A 7 -26.63 -100.54 15.02
C ILE A 7 -26.82 -99.06 15.42
N GLY A 8 -27.60 -98.78 16.48
CA GLY A 8 -27.79 -97.42 16.99
C GLY A 8 -26.51 -96.77 17.51
N ILE A 9 -25.64 -97.54 18.17
CA ILE A 9 -24.33 -97.06 18.64
C ILE A 9 -23.41 -96.77 17.44
N CYS A 10 -23.36 -97.64 16.44
CA CYS A 10 -22.57 -97.42 15.23
C CYS A 10 -23.05 -96.19 14.44
N LEU A 11 -24.35 -95.96 14.35
CA LEU A 11 -24.91 -94.80 13.65
C LEU A 11 -24.56 -93.49 14.38
N ASN A 12 -24.65 -93.46 15.71
CA ASN A 12 -24.23 -92.31 16.51
C ASN A 12 -22.72 -92.04 16.38
N PHE A 13 -21.90 -93.08 16.38
CA PHE A 13 -20.45 -92.93 16.18
C PHE A 13 -20.13 -92.34 14.80
N LEU A 14 -20.86 -92.77 13.76
CA LEU A 14 -20.72 -92.25 12.40
C LEU A 14 -21.12 -90.76 12.30
N VAL A 15 -22.23 -90.36 12.94
CA VAL A 15 -22.68 -88.96 12.97
C VAL A 15 -21.67 -88.07 13.70
N VAL A 16 -21.10 -88.54 14.81
CA VAL A 16 -20.05 -87.80 15.54
C VAL A 16 -18.77 -87.69 14.71
N LEU A 17 -18.36 -88.74 14.00
CA LEU A 17 -17.20 -88.72 13.10
C LEU A 17 -17.39 -87.75 11.92
N ILE A 18 -18.58 -87.73 11.31
CA ILE A 18 -18.91 -86.80 10.24
C ILE A 18 -18.92 -85.36 10.78
N GLY A 19 -19.53 -85.11 11.94
CA GLY A 19 -19.53 -83.81 12.60
C GLY A 19 -18.11 -83.31 12.93
N TYR A 20 -17.24 -84.18 13.45
CA TYR A 20 -15.84 -83.87 13.72
C TYR A 20 -15.06 -83.57 12.44
N PHE A 21 -15.31 -84.32 11.36
CA PHE A 21 -14.67 -84.10 10.06
C PHE A 21 -15.06 -82.74 9.45
N PHE A 22 -16.34 -82.37 9.49
CA PHE A 22 -16.79 -81.04 9.03
C PHE A 22 -16.25 -79.91 9.90
N TRP A 23 -16.24 -80.07 11.23
CA TRP A 23 -15.69 -79.08 12.15
C TRP A 23 -14.18 -78.88 11.99
N SER A 24 -13.42 -79.97 11.79
CA SER A 24 -11.99 -79.93 11.49
C SER A 24 -11.70 -79.24 10.16
N LYS A 25 -12.47 -79.56 9.10
CA LYS A 25 -12.33 -78.94 7.78
C LYS A 25 -12.66 -77.44 7.79
N GLU A 26 -13.66 -77.04 8.57
CA GLU A 26 -14.02 -75.64 8.78
C GLU A 26 -12.98 -74.90 9.62
N GLY A 27 -12.41 -75.55 10.65
CA GLY A 27 -11.30 -75.02 11.44
C GLY A 27 -10.05 -74.77 10.59
N ILE A 28 -9.71 -75.69 9.69
CA ILE A 28 -8.59 -75.52 8.75
C ILE A 28 -8.86 -74.38 7.76
N ARG A 29 -10.09 -74.27 7.22
CA ARG A 29 -10.48 -73.16 6.33
C ARG A 29 -10.39 -71.81 7.01
N ARG A 30 -10.84 -71.70 8.26
CA ARG A 30 -10.72 -70.46 9.05
C ARG A 30 -9.27 -70.08 9.29
N LEU A 31 -8.42 -71.03 9.67
CA LEU A 31 -6.98 -70.81 9.84
C LEU A 31 -6.27 -70.39 8.55
N GLN A 32 -6.67 -70.96 7.40
CA GLN A 32 -6.15 -70.55 6.09
C GLN A 32 -6.60 -69.15 5.71
N THR A 33 -7.88 -68.81 5.94
CA THR A 33 -8.45 -67.49 5.65
C THR A 33 -7.82 -66.41 6.53
N GLU A 34 -7.62 -66.70 7.82
CA GLU A 34 -6.98 -65.78 8.77
C GLU A 34 -5.51 -65.52 8.41
N LYS A 35 -4.76 -66.56 8.01
CA LYS A 35 -3.39 -66.40 7.50
C LYS A 35 -3.34 -65.54 6.23
N LEU A 36 -4.33 -65.66 5.35
CA LEU A 36 -4.40 -64.91 4.10
C LEU A 36 -4.74 -63.43 4.35
N LEU A 37 -5.68 -63.16 5.27
CA LEU A 37 -6.03 -61.81 5.72
C LEU A 37 -4.86 -61.12 6.46
N ARG A 38 -4.13 -61.84 7.32
CA ARG A 38 -2.93 -61.28 7.97
C ARG A 38 -1.87 -60.89 6.95
N LYS A 39 -1.55 -61.77 5.99
CA LYS A 39 -0.62 -61.45 4.90
C LYS A 39 -1.07 -60.25 4.07
N GLN A 40 -2.38 -60.11 3.82
CA GLN A 40 -2.92 -58.94 3.10
C GLN A 40 -2.79 -57.65 3.92
N SER A 41 -3.10 -57.69 5.21
CA SER A 41 -2.96 -56.55 6.12
C SER A 41 -1.49 -56.11 6.26
N ASP A 42 -0.56 -57.06 6.39
CA ASP A 42 0.87 -56.77 6.50
C ASP A 42 1.42 -56.14 5.22
N ARG A 43 0.94 -56.58 4.05
CA ARG A 43 1.25 -55.99 2.74
C ARG A 43 0.80 -54.53 2.66
N GLU A 44 -0.45 -54.25 3.01
CA GLU A 44 -1.02 -52.89 2.97
C GLU A 44 -0.33 -51.97 3.98
N ARG A 45 0.06 -52.48 5.15
CA ARG A 45 0.84 -51.74 6.15
C ARG A 45 2.20 -51.32 5.61
N LEU A 46 2.94 -52.22 4.95
CA LEU A 46 4.24 -51.90 4.36
C LEU A 46 4.13 -50.81 3.28
N VAL A 47 3.20 -50.96 2.33
CA VAL A 47 2.98 -49.95 1.28
C VAL A 47 2.61 -48.60 1.88
N THR A 48 1.76 -48.59 2.92
CA THR A 48 1.35 -47.36 3.62
C THR A 48 2.51 -46.72 4.37
N GLN A 49 3.39 -47.51 5.00
CA GLN A 49 4.57 -47.04 5.70
C GLN A 49 5.57 -46.39 4.74
N ILE A 50 5.88 -47.05 3.62
CA ILE A 50 6.75 -46.50 2.58
C ILE A 50 6.14 -45.23 1.98
N ALA A 51 4.83 -45.23 1.66
CA ALA A 51 4.13 -44.04 1.18
C ALA A 51 4.07 -42.90 2.22
N HIS A 52 4.09 -43.21 3.52
CA HIS A 52 4.16 -42.23 4.60
C HIS A 52 5.55 -41.61 4.69
N GLN A 53 6.62 -42.42 4.62
CA GLN A 53 8.00 -41.92 4.59
C GLN A 53 8.27 -41.05 3.37
N ILE A 54 7.75 -41.42 2.20
CA ILE A 54 7.83 -40.61 0.98
C ILE A 54 7.20 -39.23 1.19
N ARG A 55 6.09 -39.15 1.94
CA ARG A 55 5.45 -37.87 2.27
C ARG A 55 6.21 -37.05 3.33
N GLN A 56 6.99 -37.70 4.19
CA GLN A 56 7.69 -37.05 5.30
C GLN A 56 9.11 -36.60 4.97
N SER A 57 9.80 -37.27 4.05
CA SER A 57 11.17 -36.92 3.66
C SER A 57 11.26 -36.54 2.19
N LEU A 58 11.80 -35.35 1.93
CA LEU A 58 12.16 -34.89 0.59
C LEU A 58 13.56 -35.35 0.17
N ASN A 59 14.29 -36.03 1.08
CA ASN A 59 15.62 -36.56 0.82
C ASN A 59 15.50 -37.91 0.10
N LEU A 60 15.74 -37.90 -1.21
CA LEU A 60 15.62 -39.07 -2.06
C LEU A 60 16.51 -40.23 -1.61
N ASP A 61 17.77 -39.98 -1.25
CA ASP A 61 18.71 -41.04 -0.87
C ASP A 61 18.25 -41.78 0.39
N GLN A 62 17.68 -41.05 1.35
CA GLN A 62 17.11 -41.64 2.56
C GLN A 62 15.89 -42.50 2.26
N VAL A 63 15.01 -42.03 1.37
CA VAL A 63 13.79 -42.76 0.95
C VAL A 63 14.18 -44.06 0.24
N LEU A 64 15.11 -44.01 -0.70
CA LEU A 64 15.55 -45.18 -1.46
C LEU A 64 16.28 -46.21 -0.58
N ALA A 65 17.19 -45.76 0.28
CA ALA A 65 17.92 -46.65 1.21
C ALA A 65 16.96 -47.37 2.18
N THR A 66 15.97 -46.64 2.71
CA THR A 66 14.99 -47.22 3.64
C THR A 66 14.06 -48.19 2.94
N THR A 67 13.60 -47.84 1.73
CA THR A 67 12.76 -48.73 0.91
C THR A 67 13.44 -50.08 0.68
N VAL A 68 14.69 -50.07 0.21
CA VAL A 68 15.46 -51.28 -0.06
C VAL A 68 15.59 -52.17 1.18
N LYS A 69 15.84 -51.56 2.35
CA LYS A 69 15.92 -52.26 3.64
C LYS A 69 14.59 -52.87 4.07
N GLU A 70 13.49 -52.12 4.01
CA GLU A 70 12.17 -52.59 4.42
C GLU A 70 11.66 -53.72 3.51
N VAL A 71 11.89 -53.61 2.19
CA VAL A 71 11.54 -54.67 1.23
C VAL A 71 12.32 -55.95 1.48
N GLN A 72 13.63 -55.87 1.76
CA GLN A 72 14.44 -57.05 2.08
C GLN A 72 13.92 -57.79 3.32
N LEU A 73 13.65 -57.04 4.39
CA LEU A 73 13.13 -57.60 5.64
C LEU A 73 11.76 -58.26 5.44
N PHE A 74 10.88 -57.62 4.67
CA PHE A 74 9.53 -58.11 4.45
C PHE A 74 9.48 -59.34 3.53
N LEU A 75 10.21 -59.31 2.41
CA LEU A 75 10.29 -60.46 1.50
C LEU A 75 11.19 -61.58 2.02
N GLN A 76 11.94 -61.34 3.11
CA GLN A 76 12.98 -62.25 3.60
C GLN A 76 13.93 -62.66 2.47
N ALA A 77 14.28 -61.71 1.62
CA ALA A 77 15.21 -61.90 0.52
C ALA A 77 16.65 -61.66 1.00
N ASP A 78 17.62 -62.31 0.37
CA ASP A 78 19.03 -62.17 0.77
C ASP A 78 19.60 -60.83 0.36
N ARG A 79 19.15 -60.29 -0.79
CA ARG A 79 19.54 -58.96 -1.28
C ARG A 79 18.35 -58.25 -1.92
N VAL A 80 18.21 -56.96 -1.65
CA VAL A 80 17.37 -56.05 -2.43
C VAL A 80 18.21 -54.86 -2.85
N LEU A 81 17.99 -54.36 -4.07
CA LEU A 81 18.71 -53.21 -4.59
C LEU A 81 17.86 -52.39 -5.56
N ILE A 82 18.23 -51.13 -5.71
CA ILE A 82 17.71 -50.24 -6.75
C ILE A 82 18.83 -49.98 -7.74
N TYR A 83 18.58 -50.32 -8.99
CA TYR A 83 19.47 -50.09 -10.11
C TYR A 83 18.97 -48.89 -10.91
N ARG A 84 19.78 -47.84 -11.04
CA ARG A 84 19.40 -46.60 -11.73
C ARG A 84 19.89 -46.64 -13.18
N LEU A 85 19.04 -46.20 -14.10
CA LEU A 85 19.33 -46.11 -15.53
C LEU A 85 19.46 -44.64 -15.95
N TRP A 86 20.43 -44.38 -16.81
CA TRP A 86 20.75 -43.07 -17.37
C TRP A 86 20.34 -42.94 -18.82
N ASP A 87 20.18 -41.68 -19.26
CA ASP A 87 19.75 -41.35 -20.62
C ASP A 87 20.77 -41.80 -21.68
N ASP A 88 22.03 -42.04 -21.29
CA ASP A 88 23.09 -42.60 -22.15
C ASP A 88 23.04 -44.14 -22.28
N GLY A 89 22.07 -44.79 -21.63
CA GLY A 89 21.88 -46.24 -21.61
C GLY A 89 22.75 -46.98 -20.59
N THR A 90 23.59 -46.27 -19.83
CA THR A 90 24.36 -46.85 -18.73
C THR A 90 23.52 -46.90 -17.44
N GLY A 91 23.96 -47.68 -16.46
CA GLY A 91 23.28 -47.73 -15.17
C GLY A 91 24.14 -48.34 -14.08
N SER A 92 23.79 -48.11 -12.83
CA SER A 92 24.48 -48.72 -11.69
C SER A 92 23.56 -48.97 -10.50
N ALA A 93 23.95 -49.89 -9.63
CA ALA A 93 23.27 -50.10 -8.36
C ALA A 93 23.55 -48.90 -7.43
N ILE A 94 22.51 -48.13 -7.10
CA ILE A 94 22.65 -46.90 -6.28
C ILE A 94 22.33 -47.13 -4.80
N HIS A 95 21.49 -48.12 -4.49
CA HIS A 95 21.18 -48.53 -3.13
C HIS A 95 21.06 -50.04 -3.06
N GLU A 96 21.61 -50.64 -2.01
CA GLU A 96 21.61 -52.08 -1.79
C GLU A 96 21.48 -52.37 -0.29
N THR A 97 20.78 -53.45 0.03
CA THR A 97 20.89 -54.16 1.31
C THR A 97 21.15 -55.64 1.00
N VAL A 98 22.11 -56.25 1.69
CA VAL A 98 22.55 -57.62 1.43
C VAL A 98 22.92 -58.32 2.74
N LEU A 99 22.54 -59.60 2.87
CA LEU A 99 22.94 -60.44 4.00
C LEU A 99 24.37 -60.98 3.82
N SER A 100 25.12 -61.06 4.93
CA SER A 100 26.43 -61.73 4.95
C SER A 100 26.24 -63.25 4.73
N PRO A 101 27.09 -63.95 3.95
CA PRO A 101 28.40 -63.55 3.43
C PRO A 101 28.42 -63.12 1.95
N TYR A 102 27.29 -62.72 1.36
CA TYR A 102 27.23 -62.46 -0.08
C TYR A 102 27.94 -61.14 -0.49
N PRO A 103 28.68 -61.11 -1.63
CA PRO A 103 29.35 -59.89 -2.10
C PRO A 103 28.38 -58.75 -2.42
N SER A 104 28.79 -57.50 -2.21
CA SER A 104 27.98 -56.31 -2.54
C SER A 104 27.96 -56.04 -4.05
N ILE A 105 26.80 -55.65 -4.59
CA ILE A 105 26.59 -55.19 -5.97
C ILE A 105 26.58 -53.65 -6.07
N LEU A 106 26.55 -52.93 -4.95
CA LEU A 106 26.52 -51.47 -4.93
C LEU A 106 27.62 -50.84 -5.81
N GLY A 107 27.23 -49.91 -6.68
CA GLY A 107 28.10 -49.22 -7.63
C GLY A 107 28.46 -50.01 -8.91
N GLN A 108 28.11 -51.29 -9.01
CA GLN A 108 28.39 -52.10 -10.21
C GLN A 108 27.51 -51.69 -11.39
N VAL A 109 28.12 -51.62 -12.58
CA VAL A 109 27.46 -51.38 -13.86
C VAL A 109 27.15 -52.73 -14.51
N PHE A 110 25.95 -52.90 -15.08
CA PHE A 110 25.61 -54.12 -15.81
C PHE A 110 26.12 -54.00 -17.25
N PRO A 111 26.98 -54.93 -17.72
CA PRO A 111 27.46 -54.92 -19.10
C PRO A 111 26.31 -55.04 -20.11
N GLU A 112 26.49 -54.53 -21.33
CA GLU A 112 25.46 -54.59 -22.39
C GLU A 112 25.11 -56.04 -22.75
N GLU A 113 26.06 -56.97 -22.59
CA GLU A 113 25.83 -58.41 -22.75
C GLU A 113 24.88 -58.99 -21.71
N VAL A 114 24.80 -58.41 -20.51
CA VAL A 114 23.97 -58.87 -19.39
C VAL A 114 22.62 -58.17 -19.37
N PHE A 115 22.55 -56.96 -19.93
CA PHE A 115 21.34 -56.15 -20.03
C PHE A 115 21.11 -55.62 -21.46
N PRO A 116 20.82 -56.51 -22.43
CA PRO A 116 20.59 -56.11 -23.82
C PRO A 116 19.36 -55.21 -23.98
N LYS A 117 19.33 -54.45 -25.09
CA LYS A 117 18.25 -53.51 -25.45
C LYS A 117 16.84 -54.13 -25.44
N GLN A 118 16.73 -55.44 -25.70
CA GLN A 118 15.45 -56.16 -25.64
C GLN A 118 14.86 -56.19 -24.21
N TYR A 119 15.70 -56.38 -23.20
CA TYR A 119 15.27 -56.30 -21.80
C TYR A 119 14.94 -54.88 -21.39
N HIS A 120 15.73 -53.90 -21.84
CA HIS A 120 15.41 -52.49 -21.65
C HIS A 120 14.00 -52.17 -22.16
N GLN A 121 13.67 -52.56 -23.40
CA GLN A 121 12.35 -52.34 -23.98
C GLN A 121 11.23 -53.07 -23.22
N ALA A 122 11.47 -54.31 -22.77
CA ALA A 122 10.48 -55.05 -21.98
C ALA A 122 10.18 -54.36 -20.64
N TYR A 123 11.20 -53.84 -19.95
CA TYR A 123 11.04 -53.14 -18.69
C TYR A 123 10.41 -51.74 -18.87
N SER A 124 10.71 -51.03 -19.96
CA SER A 124 10.02 -49.77 -20.30
C SER A 124 8.52 -49.96 -20.53
N LEU A 125 8.08 -51.16 -20.94
CA LEU A 125 6.67 -51.53 -21.05
C LEU A 125 6.04 -52.01 -19.73
N GLY A 126 6.74 -51.88 -18.59
CA GLY A 126 6.22 -52.26 -17.28
C GLY A 126 6.25 -53.76 -16.97
N LYS A 127 6.93 -54.59 -17.78
CA LYS A 127 6.96 -56.04 -17.57
C LYS A 127 7.91 -56.41 -16.42
N ALA A 128 7.36 -56.99 -15.35
CA ALA A 128 8.16 -57.61 -14.29
C ALA A 128 8.68 -58.98 -14.74
N ARG A 129 9.86 -59.39 -14.28
CA ARG A 129 10.47 -60.68 -14.59
C ARG A 129 10.91 -61.39 -13.31
N SER A 130 10.45 -62.63 -13.13
CA SER A 130 10.90 -63.53 -12.06
C SER A 130 11.64 -64.73 -12.66
N ILE A 131 12.75 -65.10 -12.04
CA ILE A 131 13.56 -66.28 -12.36
C ILE A 131 13.70 -67.07 -11.06
N GLY A 132 13.09 -68.25 -11.02
CA GLY A 132 13.04 -69.03 -9.79
C GLY A 132 14.26 -69.92 -9.53
N ASN A 133 14.98 -70.29 -10.60
CA ASN A 133 16.24 -71.03 -10.52
C ASN A 133 17.14 -70.63 -11.69
N ILE A 134 18.27 -70.00 -11.41
CA ILE A 134 19.22 -69.53 -12.44
C ILE A 134 19.88 -70.68 -13.20
N GLU A 135 20.03 -71.86 -12.62
CA GLU A 135 20.65 -73.02 -13.29
C GLU A 135 19.72 -73.75 -14.26
N GLN A 136 18.40 -73.62 -14.05
CA GLN A 136 17.37 -74.31 -14.84
C GLN A 136 16.58 -73.37 -15.75
N ALA A 137 16.77 -72.06 -15.62
CA ALA A 137 16.06 -71.07 -16.41
C ALA A 137 16.64 -70.94 -17.82
N ASP A 138 15.77 -70.68 -18.79
CA ASP A 138 16.13 -70.33 -20.16
C ASP A 138 16.61 -68.87 -20.20
N ILE A 139 17.87 -68.66 -19.85
CA ILE A 139 18.56 -67.36 -19.81
C ILE A 139 19.91 -67.45 -20.53
N GLU A 140 20.38 -66.31 -21.05
CA GLU A 140 21.68 -66.22 -21.69
C GLU A 140 22.81 -66.54 -20.71
N SER A 141 23.85 -67.25 -21.19
CA SER A 141 24.97 -67.72 -20.35
C SER A 141 25.72 -66.57 -19.68
N CYS A 142 25.87 -65.43 -20.37
CA CYS A 142 26.47 -64.20 -19.84
C CYS A 142 25.74 -63.68 -18.59
N LEU A 143 24.40 -63.65 -18.60
CA LEU A 143 23.59 -63.22 -17.46
C LEU A 143 23.71 -64.21 -16.31
N ALA A 144 23.69 -65.52 -16.59
CA ALA A 144 23.83 -66.56 -15.58
C ALA A 144 25.20 -66.48 -14.87
N ASP A 145 26.29 -66.32 -15.61
CA ASP A 145 27.64 -66.21 -15.06
C ASP A 145 27.81 -64.92 -14.24
N PHE A 146 27.28 -63.79 -14.73
CA PHE A 146 27.34 -62.52 -14.01
C PHE A 146 26.65 -62.59 -12.64
N VAL A 147 25.43 -63.11 -12.57
CA VAL A 147 24.68 -63.15 -11.30
C VAL A 147 25.23 -64.21 -10.34
N LYS A 148 25.83 -65.29 -10.85
CA LYS A 148 26.50 -66.33 -10.04
C LYS A 148 27.70 -65.79 -9.26
N GLN A 149 28.44 -64.83 -9.81
CA GLN A 149 29.55 -64.15 -9.11
C GLN A 149 29.11 -63.50 -7.80
N PHE A 150 27.83 -63.12 -7.70
CA PHE A 150 27.24 -62.51 -6.51
C PHE A 150 26.39 -63.47 -5.68
N GLY A 151 26.47 -64.78 -5.98
CA GLY A 151 25.79 -65.86 -5.27
C GLY A 151 24.29 -66.00 -5.57
N VAL A 152 23.76 -65.34 -6.62
CA VAL A 152 22.31 -65.33 -6.86
C VAL A 152 21.83 -66.67 -7.41
N GLN A 153 20.77 -67.22 -6.80
CA GLN A 153 20.10 -68.47 -7.18
C GLN A 153 18.69 -68.22 -7.78
N ALA A 154 18.02 -67.16 -7.33
CA ALA A 154 16.75 -66.69 -7.89
C ALA A 154 16.68 -65.15 -7.88
N LYS A 155 15.93 -64.57 -8.83
CA LYS A 155 15.88 -63.12 -9.04
C LYS A 155 14.47 -62.65 -9.41
N LEU A 156 14.02 -61.55 -8.84
CA LEU A 156 12.81 -60.82 -9.19
C LEU A 156 13.17 -59.38 -9.56
N VAL A 157 12.70 -58.92 -10.71
CA VAL A 157 12.96 -57.58 -11.26
C VAL A 157 11.65 -56.88 -11.58
N VAL A 158 11.50 -55.67 -11.06
CA VAL A 158 10.35 -54.80 -11.32
C VAL A 158 10.84 -53.42 -11.80
N PRO A 159 10.26 -52.87 -12.88
CA PRO A 159 10.64 -51.55 -13.37
C PRO A 159 10.07 -50.41 -12.53
N ILE A 160 10.87 -49.35 -12.34
CA ILE A 160 10.47 -48.06 -11.77
C ILE A 160 10.25 -47.10 -12.94
N ILE A 161 8.99 -46.76 -13.21
CA ILE A 161 8.57 -45.99 -14.38
C ILE A 161 8.05 -44.62 -13.95
N GLN A 162 8.49 -43.56 -14.64
CA GLN A 162 7.96 -42.22 -14.51
C GLN A 162 7.07 -41.87 -15.70
N GLU A 163 5.80 -41.53 -15.45
CA GLU A 163 4.79 -41.34 -16.49
C GLU A 163 4.89 -40.00 -17.25
N ASN A 164 5.71 -39.04 -16.77
CA ASN A 164 5.60 -37.64 -17.21
C ASN A 164 6.92 -36.88 -17.42
N ARG A 165 8.03 -37.57 -17.69
CA ARG A 165 9.31 -36.90 -18.01
C ARG A 165 9.25 -36.40 -19.45
N GLN A 166 8.89 -35.14 -19.65
CA GLN A 166 9.06 -34.48 -20.95
C GLN A 166 10.56 -34.37 -21.22
N SER A 167 11.11 -35.28 -22.02
CA SER A 167 12.42 -35.05 -22.61
C SER A 167 12.26 -33.95 -23.64
N GLU A 168 13.09 -32.90 -23.57
CA GLU A 168 13.06 -31.74 -24.46
C GLU A 168 13.18 -32.10 -25.96
N HIS A 169 13.41 -33.37 -26.31
CA HIS A 169 13.67 -33.84 -27.67
C HIS A 169 12.71 -34.91 -28.21
N SER A 170 11.59 -35.24 -27.54
CA SER A 170 10.63 -36.22 -28.10
C SER A 170 9.17 -35.86 -27.84
N GLN A 171 8.42 -35.60 -28.92
CA GLN A 171 6.96 -35.34 -28.90
C GLN A 171 6.09 -36.54 -28.52
N ASN A 172 6.68 -37.69 -28.16
CA ASN A 172 5.92 -38.86 -27.73
C ASN A 172 6.00 -39.04 -26.21
N SER A 173 4.83 -39.05 -25.56
CA SER A 173 4.62 -39.42 -24.16
C SER A 173 4.84 -40.92 -23.94
N GLN A 174 6.08 -41.40 -24.09
CA GLN A 174 6.42 -42.76 -23.66
C GLN A 174 6.84 -42.77 -22.19
N PRO A 175 6.40 -43.79 -21.42
CA PRO A 175 6.82 -43.95 -20.02
C PRO A 175 8.34 -44.08 -19.91
N TYR A 176 8.96 -43.23 -19.09
CA TYR A 176 10.41 -43.22 -18.89
C TYR A 176 10.81 -44.28 -17.85
N LEU A 177 11.69 -45.21 -18.23
CA LEU A 177 12.24 -46.22 -17.33
C LEU A 177 13.37 -45.60 -16.50
N TRP A 178 13.07 -45.20 -15.27
CA TRP A 178 14.06 -44.55 -14.39
C TRP A 178 15.06 -45.55 -13.78
N GLY A 179 14.62 -46.78 -13.53
CA GLY A 179 15.45 -47.81 -12.92
C GLY A 179 14.71 -49.11 -12.66
N LEU A 180 15.34 -50.01 -11.92
CA LEU A 180 14.82 -51.32 -11.57
C LEU A 180 14.90 -51.54 -10.06
N LEU A 181 13.82 -52.03 -9.47
CA LEU A 181 13.80 -52.58 -8.11
C LEU A 181 14.00 -54.10 -8.21
N ILE A 182 15.09 -54.60 -7.62
CA ILE A 182 15.55 -55.98 -7.80
C ILE A 182 15.65 -56.67 -6.45
N ALA A 183 15.08 -57.87 -6.34
CA ALA A 183 15.22 -58.76 -5.19
C ALA A 183 15.92 -60.06 -5.61
N HIS A 184 16.89 -60.51 -4.82
CA HIS A 184 17.65 -61.73 -5.04
C HIS A 184 17.51 -62.69 -3.87
N GLN A 185 17.37 -63.98 -4.18
CA GLN A 185 17.64 -65.08 -3.27
C GLN A 185 18.97 -65.69 -3.67
N CYS A 186 19.89 -65.84 -2.71
CA CYS A 186 21.25 -66.29 -2.93
C CYS A 186 21.52 -67.66 -2.28
N ASP A 187 20.82 -68.00 -1.19
CA ASP A 187 21.02 -69.27 -0.49
C ASP A 187 20.40 -70.49 -1.21
N ARG A 188 19.30 -70.29 -1.95
CA ARG A 188 18.54 -71.36 -2.62
C ARG A 188 17.69 -70.85 -3.80
N PRO A 189 17.30 -71.74 -4.73
CA PRO A 189 16.25 -71.45 -5.69
C PRO A 189 14.93 -71.08 -4.99
N ARG A 190 14.22 -70.08 -5.52
CA ARG A 190 12.98 -69.55 -4.93
C ARG A 190 11.95 -69.31 -6.02
N GLN A 191 10.82 -70.00 -5.93
CA GLN A 191 9.65 -69.65 -6.73
C GLN A 191 9.03 -68.37 -6.15
N TRP A 192 9.01 -67.30 -6.93
CA TRP A 192 8.40 -66.03 -6.53
C TRP A 192 6.89 -66.13 -6.69
N GLU A 193 6.18 -65.91 -5.59
CA GLU A 193 4.73 -65.95 -5.58
C GLU A 193 4.14 -64.71 -6.26
N ASN A 194 2.97 -64.85 -6.90
CA ASN A 194 2.33 -63.73 -7.62
C ASN A 194 2.11 -62.49 -6.73
N TRP A 195 1.83 -62.68 -5.44
CA TRP A 195 1.64 -61.57 -4.51
C TRP A 195 2.93 -60.80 -4.21
N GLU A 196 4.10 -61.45 -4.28
CA GLU A 196 5.41 -60.82 -4.08
C GLU A 196 5.76 -59.93 -5.28
N VAL A 197 5.43 -60.41 -6.48
CA VAL A 197 5.57 -59.64 -7.72
C VAL A 197 4.68 -58.40 -7.69
N GLU A 198 3.41 -58.54 -7.30
CA GLU A 198 2.47 -57.42 -7.22
C GLU A 198 2.82 -56.41 -6.12
N LEU A 199 3.32 -56.87 -4.96
CA LEU A 199 3.83 -55.97 -3.93
C LEU A 199 5.03 -55.15 -4.45
N MET A 200 6.00 -55.81 -5.10
CA MET A 200 7.17 -55.13 -5.66
C MET A 200 6.78 -54.10 -6.73
N LYS A 201 5.77 -54.38 -7.56
CA LYS A 201 5.19 -53.40 -8.50
C LYS A 201 4.61 -52.19 -7.80
N GLN A 202 3.77 -52.39 -6.78
CA GLN A 202 3.17 -51.29 -6.02
C GLN A 202 4.24 -50.41 -5.36
N LEU A 203 5.29 -51.02 -4.80
CA LEU A 203 6.40 -50.29 -4.20
C LEU A 203 7.23 -49.54 -5.25
N ALA A 204 7.48 -50.13 -6.42
CA ALA A 204 8.15 -49.44 -7.52
C ALA A 204 7.38 -48.19 -7.97
N THR A 205 6.03 -48.24 -8.00
CA THR A 205 5.19 -47.06 -8.28
C THR A 205 5.34 -46.00 -7.19
N GLN A 206 5.33 -46.36 -5.91
CA GLN A 206 5.53 -45.40 -4.81
C GLN A 206 6.92 -44.73 -4.88
N VAL A 207 7.96 -45.52 -5.16
CA VAL A 207 9.32 -45.00 -5.36
C VAL A 207 9.38 -44.05 -6.55
N ALA A 208 8.71 -44.36 -7.67
CA ALA A 208 8.64 -43.48 -8.83
C ALA A 208 8.02 -42.11 -8.49
N ILE A 209 6.94 -42.09 -7.71
CA ILE A 209 6.30 -40.87 -7.21
C ILE A 209 7.26 -40.07 -6.33
N ALA A 210 7.99 -40.74 -5.43
CA ALA A 210 8.96 -40.09 -4.54
C ALA A 210 10.09 -39.40 -5.31
N ILE A 211 10.61 -40.06 -6.33
CA ILE A 211 11.63 -39.50 -7.23
C ILE A 211 11.09 -38.26 -7.93
N GLN A 212 9.88 -38.34 -8.51
CA GLN A 212 9.25 -37.21 -9.20
C GLN A 212 9.02 -36.02 -8.27
N GLN A 213 8.56 -36.27 -7.05
CA GLN A 213 8.34 -35.22 -6.04
C GLN A 213 9.65 -34.52 -5.65
N SER A 214 10.73 -35.27 -5.45
CA SER A 214 12.06 -34.70 -5.12
C SER A 214 12.63 -33.86 -6.27
N GLU A 215 12.45 -34.30 -7.52
CA GLU A 215 12.89 -33.56 -8.71
C GLU A 215 12.11 -32.26 -8.88
N LEU A 216 10.78 -32.30 -8.76
CA LEU A 216 9.93 -31.11 -8.82
C LEU A 216 10.26 -30.10 -7.71
N TYR A 217 10.51 -30.59 -6.49
CA TYR A 217 10.90 -29.73 -5.37
C TYR A 217 12.22 -29.01 -5.63
N ARG A 218 13.21 -29.71 -6.20
CA ARG A 218 14.50 -29.12 -6.56
C ARG A 218 14.37 -28.06 -7.67
N GLN A 219 13.53 -28.32 -8.68
CA GLN A 219 13.22 -27.34 -9.73
C GLN A 219 12.56 -26.08 -9.15
N LEU A 220 11.59 -26.25 -8.25
CA LEU A 220 10.91 -25.14 -7.58
C LEU A 220 11.89 -24.29 -6.76
N GLN A 221 12.78 -24.93 -6.00
CA GLN A 221 13.81 -24.24 -5.24
C GLN A 221 14.73 -23.43 -6.15
N HIS A 222 15.22 -24.02 -7.25
CA HIS A 222 16.08 -23.33 -8.20
C HIS A 222 15.40 -22.12 -8.84
N LEU A 223 14.13 -22.27 -9.26
CA LEU A 223 13.36 -21.19 -9.86
C LEU A 223 13.10 -20.06 -8.85
N ASN A 224 12.81 -20.39 -7.59
CA ASN A 224 12.62 -19.39 -6.55
C ASN A 224 13.90 -18.57 -6.30
N THR A 225 15.06 -19.23 -6.21
CA THR A 225 16.34 -18.52 -6.05
C THR A 225 16.62 -17.58 -7.23
N GLN A 226 16.38 -18.03 -8.47
CA GLN A 226 16.54 -17.18 -9.66
C GLN A 226 15.57 -15.99 -9.67
N LEU A 227 14.31 -16.19 -9.24
CA LEU A 227 13.33 -15.12 -9.13
C LEU A 227 13.74 -14.09 -8.08
N GLU A 228 14.22 -14.54 -6.92
CA GLU A 228 14.71 -13.66 -5.85
C GLU A 228 15.90 -12.80 -6.32
N GLU A 229 16.89 -13.41 -6.98
CA GLU A 229 18.02 -12.69 -7.57
C GLU A 229 17.55 -11.66 -8.60
N ARG A 230 16.60 -12.03 -9.47
CA ARG A 230 16.08 -11.14 -10.51
C ARG A 230 15.27 -9.98 -9.94
N VAL A 231 14.47 -10.22 -8.90
CA VAL A 231 13.72 -9.18 -8.18
C VAL A 231 14.70 -8.22 -7.50
N GLN A 232 15.73 -8.73 -6.84
CA GLN A 232 16.74 -7.90 -6.20
C GLN A 232 17.48 -7.02 -7.22
N GLN A 233 17.93 -7.61 -8.34
CA GLN A 233 18.57 -6.87 -9.42
C GLN A 233 17.66 -5.74 -9.95
N ARG A 234 16.41 -6.07 -10.31
CA ARG A 234 15.45 -5.08 -10.84
C ARG A 234 15.13 -3.98 -9.84
N THR A 235 15.04 -4.30 -8.55
CA THR A 235 14.80 -3.31 -7.49
C THR A 235 15.98 -2.33 -7.39
N THR A 236 17.20 -2.82 -7.52
CA THR A 236 18.42 -1.99 -7.46
C THR A 236 18.56 -1.10 -8.70
N GLU A 237 18.28 -1.65 -9.90
CA GLU A 237 18.21 -0.89 -11.16
C GLU A 237 17.12 0.21 -11.11
N LEU A 238 15.94 -0.10 -10.57
CA LEU A 238 14.85 0.87 -10.46
C LEU A 238 15.17 1.99 -9.44
N ALA A 239 15.83 1.65 -8.33
CA ALA A 239 16.24 2.63 -7.33
C ALA A 239 17.29 3.61 -7.88
N THR A 240 18.28 3.10 -8.61
CA THR A 240 19.32 3.92 -9.26
C THR A 240 18.74 4.82 -10.35
N ALA A 241 17.87 4.29 -11.21
CA ALA A 241 17.17 5.08 -12.23
C ALA A 241 16.30 6.20 -11.60
N ASN A 242 15.56 5.90 -10.53
CA ASN A 242 14.75 6.90 -9.83
C ASN A 242 15.58 8.03 -9.22
N LEU A 243 16.74 7.72 -8.63
CA LEU A 243 17.64 8.74 -8.09
C LEU A 243 18.19 9.64 -9.20
N SER A 244 18.59 9.06 -10.33
CA SER A 244 19.08 9.83 -11.49
C SER A 244 18.00 10.77 -12.03
N LEU A 245 16.78 10.26 -12.24
CA LEU A 245 15.67 11.07 -12.76
C LEU A 245 15.29 12.22 -11.82
N ARG A 246 15.31 12.00 -10.51
CA ARG A 246 15.05 13.06 -9.52
C ARG A 246 16.10 14.17 -9.57
N ALA A 247 17.37 13.82 -9.77
CA ALA A 247 18.44 14.80 -9.93
C ALA A 247 18.26 15.63 -11.21
N GLU A 248 17.98 14.97 -12.34
CA GLU A 248 17.75 15.64 -13.63
C GLU A 248 16.53 16.56 -13.59
N ILE A 249 15.42 16.13 -12.99
CA ILE A 249 14.21 16.96 -12.84
C ILE A 249 14.51 18.21 -12.01
N SER A 250 15.27 18.07 -10.92
CA SER A 250 15.63 19.19 -10.05
C SER A 250 16.53 20.21 -10.76
N GLU A 251 17.45 19.75 -11.60
CA GLU A 251 18.32 20.61 -12.40
C GLU A 251 17.52 21.36 -13.48
N ARG A 252 16.66 20.64 -14.21
CA ARG A 252 15.80 21.24 -15.24
C ARG A 252 14.90 22.34 -14.66
N GLN A 253 14.29 22.10 -13.51
CA GLN A 253 13.46 23.10 -12.83
C GLN A 253 14.26 24.36 -12.45
N ARG A 254 15.50 24.23 -11.99
CA ARG A 254 16.36 25.39 -11.68
C ARG A 254 16.66 26.23 -12.92
N THR A 255 16.98 25.57 -14.04
CA THR A 255 17.27 26.29 -15.30
C THR A 255 16.04 27.02 -15.85
N GLU A 256 14.86 26.40 -15.75
CA GLU A 256 13.61 26.98 -16.21
C GLU A 256 13.20 28.20 -15.39
N ILE A 257 13.32 28.11 -14.05
CA ILE A 257 13.05 29.25 -13.15
C ILE A 257 14.02 30.41 -13.44
N ALA A 258 15.31 30.13 -13.62
CA ALA A 258 16.31 31.16 -13.91
C ALA A 258 16.06 31.86 -15.25
N LEU A 259 15.70 31.11 -16.29
CA LEU A 259 15.39 31.65 -17.61
C LEU A 259 14.13 32.53 -17.56
N ARG A 260 13.08 32.06 -16.87
CA ARG A 260 11.83 32.80 -16.70
C ARG A 260 12.05 34.12 -15.97
N HIS A 261 12.79 34.10 -14.86
CA HIS A 261 13.14 35.31 -14.10
C HIS A 261 13.92 36.32 -14.96
N THR A 262 14.85 35.84 -15.79
CA THR A 262 15.63 36.71 -16.70
C THR A 262 14.73 37.38 -17.72
N ASN A 263 13.80 36.64 -18.32
CA ASN A 263 12.89 37.17 -19.35
C ASN A 263 11.89 38.18 -18.76
N GLU A 264 11.32 37.90 -17.58
CA GLU A 264 10.44 38.82 -16.85
C GLU A 264 11.17 40.12 -16.49
N THR A 265 12.45 40.02 -16.08
CA THR A 265 13.29 41.20 -15.77
C THR A 265 13.51 42.07 -17.01
N LEU A 266 13.81 41.48 -18.17
CA LEU A 266 14.03 42.23 -19.41
C LEU A 266 12.74 42.93 -19.89
N GLN A 267 11.59 42.25 -19.83
CA GLN A 267 10.30 42.85 -20.17
C GLN A 267 9.94 44.02 -19.24
N ALA A 268 10.20 43.87 -17.93
CA ALA A 268 9.99 44.95 -16.96
C ALA A 268 10.89 46.16 -17.25
N LEU A 269 12.15 45.96 -17.62
CA LEU A 269 13.08 47.04 -17.99
C LEU A 269 12.63 47.80 -19.24
N VAL A 270 12.19 47.09 -20.29
CA VAL A 270 11.68 47.71 -21.53
C VAL A 270 10.39 48.49 -21.26
N SER A 271 9.51 47.94 -20.42
CA SER A 271 8.21 48.55 -20.08
C SER A 271 8.34 49.77 -19.17
N ALA A 272 9.29 49.75 -18.24
CA ALA A 272 9.56 50.85 -17.30
C ALA A 272 10.47 51.94 -17.90
N SER A 273 10.97 51.77 -19.13
CA SER A 273 11.83 52.76 -19.76
C SER A 273 11.05 54.06 -19.99
N PRO A 274 11.54 55.23 -19.54
CA PRO A 274 10.88 56.52 -19.73
C PRO A 274 11.00 57.04 -21.18
N ARG A 275 11.57 56.24 -22.09
CA ARG A 275 11.70 56.54 -23.51
C ARG A 275 10.86 55.55 -24.29
N ALA A 276 10.28 56.01 -25.39
CA ALA A 276 9.62 55.13 -26.33
C ALA A 276 10.68 54.19 -26.94
N ILE A 277 10.52 52.88 -26.73
CA ILE A 277 11.38 51.83 -27.28
C ILE A 277 10.53 50.97 -28.18
N PHE A 278 10.99 50.77 -29.40
CA PHE A 278 10.38 49.81 -30.32
C PHE A 278 11.43 49.08 -31.14
N MET A 279 11.07 47.87 -31.58
CA MET A 279 11.91 47.03 -32.41
C MET A 279 11.26 46.83 -33.77
N LEU A 280 12.06 46.85 -34.83
CA LEU A 280 11.64 46.58 -36.20
C LEU A 280 12.34 45.32 -36.73
N ASP A 281 11.65 44.51 -37.52
CA ASP A 281 12.27 43.46 -38.34
C ASP A 281 12.97 44.05 -39.59
N LEU A 282 13.57 43.17 -40.41
CA LEU A 282 14.31 43.58 -41.61
C LEU A 282 13.40 44.24 -42.66
N GLU A 283 12.10 43.92 -42.64
CA GLU A 283 11.06 44.50 -43.48
C GLU A 283 10.47 45.81 -42.91
N GLY A 284 10.93 46.26 -41.74
CA GLY A 284 10.49 47.50 -41.10
C GLY A 284 9.17 47.40 -40.33
N LYS A 285 8.72 46.18 -40.00
CA LYS A 285 7.52 45.93 -39.20
C LYS A 285 7.83 45.90 -37.72
N VAL A 286 6.91 46.40 -36.90
CA VAL A 286 7.10 46.48 -35.46
C VAL A 286 7.03 45.10 -34.80
N LYS A 287 8.02 44.74 -33.98
CA LYS A 287 8.09 43.50 -33.20
C LYS A 287 7.99 43.70 -31.69
N ILE A 288 8.31 44.90 -31.23
CA ILE A 288 8.17 45.31 -29.83
C ILE A 288 7.71 46.75 -29.84
N TRP A 289 6.74 47.09 -28.99
CA TRP A 289 6.25 48.45 -28.82
C TRP A 289 5.96 48.71 -27.34
N ASN A 290 6.86 49.42 -26.66
CA ASN A 290 6.72 49.58 -25.21
C ASN A 290 5.59 50.58 -24.84
N PRO A 291 5.08 50.55 -23.59
CA PRO A 291 3.99 51.43 -23.15
C PRO A 291 4.28 52.93 -23.34
N THR A 292 5.54 53.34 -23.23
CA THR A 292 5.93 54.74 -23.46
C THR A 292 5.82 55.13 -24.92
N ALA A 293 6.05 54.21 -25.88
CA ALA A 293 5.79 54.45 -27.29
C ALA A 293 4.29 54.62 -27.56
N GLU A 294 3.43 53.86 -26.87
CA GLU A 294 1.98 54.05 -26.94
C GLU A 294 1.55 55.42 -26.42
N GLN A 295 2.04 55.81 -25.24
CA GLN A 295 1.71 57.10 -24.63
C GLN A 295 2.25 58.28 -25.45
N MET A 296 3.43 58.14 -26.04
CA MET A 296 4.09 59.20 -26.80
C MET A 296 3.42 59.42 -28.16
N PHE A 297 3.13 58.36 -28.90
CA PHE A 297 2.67 58.45 -30.28
C PHE A 297 1.16 58.18 -30.45
N GLY A 298 0.49 57.62 -29.44
CA GLY A 298 -0.95 57.37 -29.42
C GLY A 298 -1.41 56.07 -30.10
N TRP A 299 -0.48 55.29 -30.64
CA TRP A 299 -0.75 53.98 -31.25
C TRP A 299 -0.53 52.86 -30.23
N THR A 300 -1.48 51.94 -30.08
CA THR A 300 -1.30 50.80 -29.18
C THR A 300 -0.44 49.72 -29.85
N GLU A 301 0.25 48.90 -29.06
CA GLU A 301 1.06 47.79 -29.53
C GLU A 301 0.24 46.87 -30.43
N ALA A 302 -0.98 46.53 -30.02
CA ALA A 302 -1.89 45.70 -30.80
C ALA A 302 -2.24 46.29 -32.19
N GLU A 303 -2.20 47.62 -32.36
CA GLU A 303 -2.48 48.28 -33.62
C GLU A 303 -1.29 48.27 -34.58
N VAL A 304 -0.06 48.18 -34.06
CA VAL A 304 1.19 48.37 -34.83
C VAL A 304 2.05 47.11 -34.93
N ILE A 305 1.86 46.12 -34.06
CA ILE A 305 2.62 44.87 -34.07
C ILE A 305 2.45 44.15 -35.42
N ASP A 306 3.56 43.66 -35.97
CA ASP A 306 3.67 43.04 -37.30
C ASP A 306 3.20 43.92 -38.48
N ARG A 307 3.05 45.22 -38.26
CA ARG A 307 2.72 46.21 -39.29
C ARG A 307 3.86 47.21 -39.50
N PRO A 308 3.94 47.87 -40.67
CA PRO A 308 4.92 48.93 -40.90
C PRO A 308 4.81 50.03 -39.84
N CYS A 309 5.95 50.52 -39.36
CA CYS A 309 6.00 51.51 -38.29
C CYS A 309 5.26 52.82 -38.67
N PRO A 310 4.22 53.23 -37.92
CA PRO A 310 3.39 54.37 -38.31
C PRO A 310 4.09 55.73 -38.21
N ILE A 311 5.16 55.82 -37.40
CA ILE A 311 5.94 57.06 -37.22
C ILE A 311 6.84 57.35 -38.45
N LEU A 312 7.01 56.36 -39.33
CA LEU A 312 7.88 56.44 -40.52
C LEU A 312 7.09 56.67 -41.82
N LEU A 313 5.78 56.97 -41.76
CA LEU A 313 4.88 56.98 -42.94
C LEU A 313 4.69 58.35 -43.64
N ASP A 314 5.39 59.42 -43.27
CA ASP A 314 5.13 60.79 -43.78
C ASP A 314 6.23 61.36 -44.74
N ASP A 315 5.80 62.22 -45.68
CA ASP A 315 6.32 62.70 -46.99
C ASP A 315 7.84 62.96 -47.29
N ARG A 316 8.81 62.49 -46.49
CA ARG A 316 10.26 62.56 -46.80
C ARG A 316 10.89 61.19 -47.01
N LEU A 317 10.44 60.49 -48.05
CA LEU A 317 10.86 59.12 -48.39
C LEU A 317 12.39 58.94 -48.58
N GLU A 318 13.12 59.96 -49.08
CA GLU A 318 14.56 59.83 -49.37
C GLU A 318 15.46 59.75 -48.12
N ASP A 319 15.14 60.48 -47.04
CA ASP A 319 15.92 60.49 -45.80
C ASP A 319 15.77 59.17 -45.01
N LEU A 320 14.59 58.54 -45.09
CA LEU A 320 14.24 57.32 -44.35
C LEU A 320 14.86 56.07 -44.97
N THR A 321 14.84 55.94 -46.31
CA THR A 321 15.51 54.81 -47.00
C THR A 321 17.02 54.82 -46.80
N THR A 322 17.62 56.02 -46.71
CA THR A 322 19.07 56.20 -46.47
C THR A 322 19.45 55.83 -45.03
N LEU A 323 18.58 56.15 -44.07
CA LEU A 323 18.76 55.81 -42.66
C LEU A 323 18.57 54.30 -42.40
N GLN A 324 17.57 53.66 -43.01
CA GLN A 324 17.32 52.21 -42.91
C GLN A 324 18.45 51.38 -43.54
N SER A 325 18.90 51.75 -44.75
CA SER A 325 20.01 51.06 -45.43
C SER A 325 21.35 51.21 -44.67
N SER A 326 21.59 52.35 -44.03
CA SER A 326 22.78 52.57 -43.20
C SER A 326 22.76 51.77 -41.89
N LEU A 327 21.58 51.59 -41.27
CA LEU A 327 21.40 50.74 -40.08
C LEU A 327 21.62 49.26 -40.38
N LEU A 328 21.15 48.77 -41.53
CA LEU A 328 21.39 47.41 -42.02
C LEU A 328 22.86 47.14 -42.39
N GLN A 329 23.66 48.19 -42.60
CA GLN A 329 25.12 48.12 -42.77
C GLN A 329 25.89 48.21 -41.43
N GLY A 330 25.19 48.21 -40.29
CA GLY A 330 25.80 48.20 -38.96
C GLY A 330 26.04 49.57 -38.32
N LYS A 331 25.56 50.68 -38.90
CA LYS A 331 25.76 52.03 -38.33
C LYS A 331 24.69 52.38 -37.30
N THR A 332 25.11 52.90 -36.15
CA THR A 332 24.22 53.38 -35.08
C THR A 332 23.95 54.88 -35.24
N TYR A 333 22.70 55.30 -35.08
CA TYR A 333 22.30 56.71 -35.03
C TYR A 333 21.97 57.12 -33.60
N THR A 334 22.45 58.28 -33.20
CA THR A 334 22.19 58.82 -31.86
C THR A 334 21.68 60.25 -31.96
N ARG A 335 20.56 60.51 -31.28
CA ARG A 335 20.11 61.86 -30.91
C ARG A 335 19.76 62.77 -32.10
N VAL A 336 18.96 62.26 -33.03
CA VAL A 336 18.42 63.02 -34.15
C VAL A 336 17.12 63.71 -33.72
N GLU A 337 17.12 65.04 -33.66
CA GLU A 337 15.92 65.83 -33.36
C GLU A 337 15.06 65.99 -34.60
N MET A 338 13.76 65.72 -34.46
CA MET A 338 12.81 65.83 -35.55
C MET A 338 11.41 66.04 -34.99
N THR A 339 10.56 66.71 -35.75
CA THR A 339 9.15 66.81 -35.42
C THR A 339 8.42 65.63 -36.06
N ARG A 340 7.54 64.99 -35.29
CA ARG A 340 6.65 63.92 -35.75
C ARG A 340 5.21 64.25 -35.41
N GLN A 341 4.30 63.47 -35.97
CA GLN A 341 2.88 63.57 -35.66
C GLN A 341 2.48 62.41 -34.76
N ARG A 342 1.68 62.72 -33.75
CA ARG A 342 0.94 61.72 -32.98
C ARG A 342 -0.24 61.20 -33.81
N LYS A 343 -0.86 60.11 -33.36
CA LYS A 343 -2.06 59.52 -34.00
C LYS A 343 -3.21 60.52 -34.16
N ASP A 344 -3.32 61.51 -33.29
CA ASP A 344 -4.35 62.57 -33.33
C ASP A 344 -4.02 63.74 -34.28
N GLY A 345 -2.87 63.69 -34.96
CA GLY A 345 -2.38 64.73 -35.87
C GLY A 345 -1.61 65.87 -35.18
N SER A 346 -1.46 65.86 -33.85
CA SER A 346 -0.68 66.88 -33.14
C SER A 346 0.83 66.70 -33.35
N ALA A 347 1.54 67.82 -33.46
CA ALA A 347 2.99 67.82 -33.60
C ALA A 347 3.67 67.54 -32.26
N ILE A 348 4.69 66.68 -32.28
CA ILE A 348 5.55 66.36 -31.15
C ILE A 348 7.01 66.55 -31.57
N ASP A 349 7.77 67.33 -30.80
CA ASP A 349 9.21 67.44 -30.98
C ASP A 349 9.87 66.24 -30.30
N ILE A 350 10.54 65.40 -31.08
CA ILE A 350 11.19 64.18 -30.58
C ILE A 350 12.69 64.19 -30.84
N VAL A 351 13.41 63.40 -30.04
CA VAL A 351 14.81 63.05 -30.26
C VAL A 351 14.94 61.52 -30.36
N PHE A 352 15.49 61.06 -31.49
CA PHE A 352 15.49 59.65 -31.92
C PHE A 352 16.91 59.06 -31.98
N SER A 353 17.07 57.79 -31.57
CA SER A 353 18.30 56.98 -31.70
C SER A 353 17.95 55.57 -32.16
N ALA A 354 18.78 54.93 -33.00
CA ALA A 354 18.56 53.55 -33.46
C ALA A 354 19.85 52.76 -33.66
N ALA A 355 19.80 51.44 -33.39
CA ALA A 355 20.92 50.51 -33.49
C ALA A 355 20.49 49.14 -34.07
N PRO A 356 21.38 48.41 -34.77
CA PRO A 356 21.11 47.06 -35.27
C PRO A 356 21.14 45.99 -34.15
N LEU A 357 20.31 44.96 -34.28
CA LEU A 357 20.21 43.83 -33.35
C LEU A 357 20.68 42.52 -34.04
N PRO A 358 21.79 41.90 -33.60
CA PRO A 358 22.27 40.64 -34.15
C PRO A 358 21.54 39.41 -33.56
N ASP A 359 21.48 38.33 -34.33
CA ASP A 359 21.05 37.00 -33.91
C ASP A 359 22.18 36.20 -33.23
N ASN A 360 21.88 34.95 -32.83
CA ASN A 360 22.82 34.03 -32.17
C ASN A 360 24.03 33.65 -33.06
N HIS A 361 24.00 33.95 -34.35
CA HIS A 361 25.08 33.72 -35.31
C HIS A 361 25.81 35.02 -35.71
N GLY A 362 25.44 36.16 -35.11
CA GLY A 362 26.04 37.47 -35.36
C GLY A 362 25.50 38.21 -36.60
N GLN A 363 24.45 37.72 -37.25
CA GLN A 363 23.80 38.40 -38.37
C GLN A 363 22.71 39.35 -37.87
N ILE A 364 22.58 40.53 -38.47
CA ILE A 364 21.57 41.52 -38.09
C ILE A 364 20.18 40.96 -38.43
N ASN A 365 19.32 40.84 -37.42
CA ASN A 365 17.96 40.30 -37.52
C ASN A 365 16.87 41.35 -37.18
N GLY A 366 17.28 42.58 -36.85
CA GLY A 366 16.34 43.67 -36.59
C GLY A 366 17.02 44.97 -36.20
N ILE A 367 16.22 45.97 -35.88
CA ILE A 367 16.65 47.31 -35.44
C ILE A 367 15.92 47.65 -34.15
N VAL A 368 16.64 48.16 -33.16
CA VAL A 368 16.06 48.75 -31.95
C VAL A 368 16.13 50.27 -32.03
N ALA A 369 15.02 50.94 -31.75
CA ALA A 369 14.91 52.40 -31.73
C ALA A 369 14.49 52.90 -30.35
N VAL A 370 15.02 54.05 -29.94
CA VAL A 370 14.77 54.73 -28.67
C VAL A 370 14.46 56.20 -28.94
N VAL A 371 13.34 56.69 -28.42
CA VAL A 371 12.81 58.04 -28.72
C VAL A 371 12.38 58.77 -27.45
N ALA A 372 12.63 60.08 -27.37
CA ALA A 372 12.12 60.94 -26.28
C ALA A 372 11.42 62.18 -26.81
N ASP A 373 10.40 62.64 -26.07
CA ASP A 373 9.72 63.93 -26.27
C ASP A 373 10.53 65.06 -25.61
N ILE A 374 10.74 66.17 -26.32
CA ILE A 374 11.47 67.35 -25.82
C ILE A 374 10.59 68.61 -25.71
N THR A 375 9.26 68.44 -25.78
CA THR A 375 8.29 69.55 -25.79
C THR A 375 8.22 70.29 -24.44
N GLU A 376 8.21 69.55 -23.32
CA GLU A 376 8.13 70.09 -21.94
C GLU A 376 9.41 70.83 -21.51
N GLN A 377 10.56 70.38 -22.01
CA GLN A 377 11.86 70.98 -21.73
C GLN A 377 11.93 72.44 -22.25
N LYS A 378 11.26 72.74 -23.36
CA LYS A 378 11.09 74.12 -23.85
C LYS A 378 10.19 74.99 -22.94
N LEU A 379 9.31 74.38 -22.14
CA LEU A 379 8.33 75.03 -21.28
C LEU A 379 8.89 75.34 -19.86
N GLN A 380 9.78 74.49 -19.33
CA GLN A 380 10.49 74.66 -18.05
C GLN A 380 11.28 75.97 -17.92
N ALA A 381 11.70 76.56 -19.04
CA ALA A 381 12.34 77.89 -19.07
C ALA A 381 11.45 79.01 -18.47
N ALA A 382 10.12 78.83 -18.45
CA ALA A 382 9.18 79.78 -17.84
C ALA A 382 9.01 79.60 -16.32
N GLN A 383 9.38 78.45 -15.75
CA GLN A 383 9.13 78.01 -14.35
C GLN A 383 10.04 78.69 -13.31
N VAL A 384 11.16 79.29 -13.73
CA VAL A 384 12.20 79.85 -12.85
C VAL A 384 11.69 80.96 -11.90
N ARG A 385 10.63 81.70 -12.28
CA ARG A 385 10.02 82.76 -11.45
C ARG A 385 9.29 82.26 -10.20
N LEU A 386 8.80 81.02 -10.21
CA LEU A 386 8.06 80.41 -9.09
C LEU A 386 9.00 79.96 -7.96
N LEU A 387 10.27 79.66 -8.29
CA LEU A 387 11.22 78.99 -7.41
C LEU A 387 11.66 79.81 -6.17
N GLN A 388 11.60 81.15 -6.21
CA GLN A 388 12.04 81.97 -5.06
C GLN A 388 11.13 81.87 -3.82
N SER A 389 9.83 81.65 -4.01
CA SER A 389 8.87 81.54 -2.90
C SER A 389 8.94 80.20 -2.15
N VAL A 390 9.49 79.17 -2.81
CA VAL A 390 9.56 77.80 -2.27
C VAL A 390 10.68 77.67 -1.23
N VAL A 391 11.75 78.46 -1.35
CA VAL A 391 12.98 78.33 -0.53
C VAL A 391 12.78 78.73 0.94
N VAL A 392 11.87 79.66 1.25
CA VAL A 392 11.71 80.23 2.61
C VAL A 392 10.77 79.40 3.50
N ASN A 393 9.71 78.82 2.94
CA ASN A 393 8.64 78.14 3.69
C ASN A 393 8.75 76.61 3.68
N THR A 394 9.83 76.04 3.15
CA THR A 394 9.99 74.58 3.12
C THR A 394 10.34 74.02 4.50
N ASN A 395 9.81 72.83 4.81
CA ASN A 395 10.13 72.06 6.01
C ASN A 395 11.48 71.34 5.91
N ASP A 396 12.14 71.37 4.74
CA ASP A 396 13.48 70.84 4.53
C ASP A 396 14.52 71.93 4.86
N ALA A 397 15.61 71.53 5.51
CA ALA A 397 16.67 72.43 5.91
C ALA A 397 17.53 72.86 4.71
N ILE A 398 17.46 74.12 4.31
CA ILE A 398 18.29 74.70 3.25
C ILE A 398 19.48 75.40 3.88
N ILE A 399 20.67 75.11 3.38
CA ILE A 399 21.94 75.73 3.75
C ILE A 399 22.57 76.27 2.48
N VAL A 400 22.99 77.53 2.45
CA VAL A 400 23.88 78.05 1.40
C VAL A 400 25.24 78.32 1.99
N THR A 401 26.31 77.86 1.34
CA THR A 401 27.69 78.12 1.75
C THR A 401 28.47 78.87 0.68
N GLU A 402 29.56 79.53 1.10
CA GLU A 402 30.54 80.11 0.18
C GLU A 402 31.12 79.03 -0.73
N ALA A 403 31.33 79.42 -1.98
CA ALA A 403 31.96 78.61 -2.98
C ALA A 403 33.38 78.20 -2.55
N GLU A 404 34.30 79.16 -2.41
CA GLU A 404 35.69 78.87 -2.10
C GLU A 404 35.89 78.77 -0.58
N PRO A 405 36.64 77.77 -0.09
CA PRO A 405 36.95 77.69 1.32
C PRO A 405 37.92 78.80 1.70
N THR A 406 37.65 79.51 2.78
CA THR A 406 38.61 80.46 3.34
C THR A 406 39.78 79.67 3.93
N GLU A 407 41.03 80.08 3.64
CA GLU A 407 42.26 79.33 3.96
C GLU A 407 42.18 78.63 5.34
N GLY A 408 42.13 77.29 5.32
CA GLY A 408 42.18 76.43 6.51
C GLY A 408 40.86 76.12 7.22
N LEU A 409 39.76 76.84 6.97
CA LEU A 409 38.52 76.70 7.75
C LEU A 409 37.43 75.87 7.04
N GLY A 410 37.43 75.78 5.71
CA GLY A 410 36.39 75.08 4.92
C GLY A 410 35.25 76.01 4.48
N HIS A 411 34.23 75.47 3.80
CA HIS A 411 33.14 76.26 3.22
C HIS A 411 32.21 76.78 4.32
N ARG A 412 32.08 78.10 4.41
CA ARG A 412 31.29 78.75 5.46
C ARG A 412 29.84 78.89 5.07
N ILE A 413 28.97 78.57 5.99
CA ILE A 413 27.53 78.74 5.83
C ILE A 413 27.21 80.24 5.82
N ILE A 414 26.61 80.71 4.73
CA ILE A 414 26.18 82.11 4.57
C ILE A 414 24.67 82.28 4.73
N TYR A 415 23.93 81.18 4.61
CA TYR A 415 22.49 81.17 4.79
C TYR A 415 22.06 79.82 5.33
N VAL A 416 21.08 79.85 6.22
CA VAL A 416 20.23 78.71 6.52
C VAL A 416 18.78 79.18 6.53
N ASN A 417 17.85 78.33 6.14
CA ASN A 417 16.43 78.58 6.35
C ASN A 417 15.99 78.14 7.77
N GLU A 418 14.74 78.40 8.13
CA GLU A 418 14.19 78.10 9.46
C GLU A 418 14.16 76.59 9.78
N ALA A 419 13.85 75.76 8.77
CA ALA A 419 13.81 74.30 8.91
C ALA A 419 15.14 73.68 9.35
N PHE A 420 16.28 74.29 8.99
CA PHE A 420 17.60 73.88 9.49
C PHE A 420 17.70 73.88 11.02
N THR A 421 17.18 74.93 11.65
CA THR A 421 17.23 75.07 13.11
C THR A 421 16.29 74.06 13.79
N SER A 422 15.12 73.81 13.20
CA SER A 422 14.18 72.80 13.70
C SER A 422 14.74 71.38 13.65
N ILE A 423 15.43 71.01 12.56
CA ILE A 423 15.97 69.65 12.38
C ILE A 423 17.23 69.45 13.22
N THR A 424 18.18 70.39 13.23
CA THR A 424 19.50 70.15 13.81
C THR A 424 19.63 70.59 15.27
N GLY A 425 18.74 71.50 15.74
CA GLY A 425 18.79 72.10 17.08
C GLY A 425 19.78 73.26 17.22
N TYR A 426 20.48 73.64 16.15
CA TYR A 426 21.42 74.78 16.12
C TYR A 426 20.76 76.06 15.62
N GLN A 427 21.02 77.18 16.29
CA GLN A 427 20.49 78.50 15.91
C GLN A 427 21.30 79.14 14.77
N PRO A 428 20.72 79.98 13.89
CA PRO A 428 21.44 80.55 12.75
C PRO A 428 22.70 81.32 13.16
N HIS A 429 22.64 82.12 14.23
CA HIS A 429 23.82 82.86 14.73
C HIS A 429 24.93 81.95 15.30
N GLU A 430 24.63 80.68 15.60
CA GLU A 430 25.61 79.68 16.04
C GLU A 430 26.30 78.99 14.85
N VAL A 431 25.67 78.97 13.66
CA VAL A 431 26.15 78.22 12.47
C VAL A 431 26.56 79.11 11.29
N LEU A 432 26.09 80.35 11.20
CA LEU A 432 26.51 81.30 10.18
C LEU A 432 28.00 81.61 10.35
N GLY A 433 28.76 81.49 9.26
CA GLY A 433 30.21 81.56 9.27
C GLY A 433 30.92 80.28 9.75
N GLN A 434 30.21 79.28 10.26
CA GLN A 434 30.75 77.97 10.60
C GLN A 434 30.73 77.03 9.39
N THR A 435 31.32 75.84 9.55
CA THR A 435 31.28 74.80 8.50
C THR A 435 30.23 73.73 8.76
N PRO A 436 29.64 73.15 7.70
CA PRO A 436 28.65 72.06 7.82
C PRO A 436 29.17 70.78 8.50
N LYS A 437 30.47 70.68 8.82
CA LYS A 437 31.07 69.55 9.53
C LYS A 437 30.56 69.40 10.97
N ILE A 438 29.97 70.44 11.54
CA ILE A 438 29.37 70.44 12.88
C ILE A 438 28.28 69.36 13.06
N LEU A 439 27.65 68.90 11.97
CA LEU A 439 26.60 67.87 11.97
C LEU A 439 27.14 66.43 11.88
N GLN A 440 28.45 66.24 11.78
CA GLN A 440 29.07 64.93 11.53
C GLN A 440 29.57 64.29 12.83
N GLY A 441 29.58 62.96 12.91
CA GLY A 441 30.06 62.21 14.06
C GLY A 441 30.52 60.80 13.70
N VAL A 442 30.52 59.86 14.65
CA VAL A 442 31.25 58.59 14.56
C VAL A 442 30.68 57.64 13.50
N LYS A 443 29.34 57.55 13.38
CA LYS A 443 28.68 56.72 12.36
C LYS A 443 28.42 57.44 11.05
N THR A 444 28.79 58.71 10.94
CA THR A 444 28.70 59.42 9.67
C THR A 444 29.65 58.74 8.68
N CYS A 445 29.09 58.19 7.60
CA CYS A 445 29.85 57.41 6.66
C CYS A 445 30.98 58.26 6.07
N GLN A 446 32.22 57.98 6.49
CA GLN A 446 33.39 58.74 6.06
C GLN A 446 33.60 58.61 4.55
N ALA A 447 33.17 57.50 3.95
CA ALA A 447 33.20 57.33 2.50
C ALA A 447 32.26 58.33 1.82
N GLU A 448 31.03 58.51 2.31
CA GLU A 448 30.11 59.52 1.77
C GLU A 448 30.61 60.95 2.04
N LEU A 449 31.19 61.22 3.20
CA LEU A 449 31.81 62.54 3.48
C LEU A 449 33.09 62.79 2.69
N GLN A 450 33.82 61.75 2.32
CA GLN A 450 34.97 61.83 1.43
C GLN A 450 34.49 62.15 0.03
N LYS A 451 33.35 61.59 -0.40
CA LYS A 451 32.66 62.05 -1.62
C LYS A 451 32.26 63.51 -1.51
N VAL A 452 31.73 63.96 -0.37
CA VAL A 452 31.39 65.39 -0.21
C VAL A 452 32.63 66.28 -0.25
N ARG A 453 33.72 65.92 0.44
CA ARG A 453 34.98 66.71 0.44
C ARG A 453 35.67 66.70 -0.92
N GLN A 454 35.67 65.55 -1.57
CA GLN A 454 36.19 65.41 -2.92
C GLN A 454 35.35 66.26 -3.87
N ALA A 455 34.02 66.14 -3.82
CA ALA A 455 33.07 66.93 -4.60
C ALA A 455 33.24 68.43 -4.34
N LEU A 456 33.43 68.87 -3.10
CA LEU A 456 33.75 70.26 -2.78
C LEU A 456 35.09 70.73 -3.38
N SER A 457 36.14 69.90 -3.33
CA SER A 457 37.48 70.23 -3.87
C SER A 457 37.54 70.29 -5.40
N ILE A 458 36.60 69.62 -6.05
CA ILE A 458 36.49 69.59 -7.52
C ILE A 458 35.21 70.25 -8.04
N TRP A 459 34.41 70.87 -7.16
CA TRP A 459 33.17 71.60 -7.47
C TRP A 459 31.98 70.82 -8.04
N GLU A 460 31.68 69.66 -7.45
CA GLU A 460 30.58 68.78 -7.85
C GLU A 460 29.43 68.74 -6.84
N SER A 461 28.20 68.68 -7.36
CA SER A 461 27.04 68.39 -6.51
C SER A 461 27.13 66.98 -5.96
N VAL A 462 26.71 66.82 -4.72
CA VAL A 462 26.75 65.57 -4.00
C VAL A 462 25.47 65.47 -3.19
N THR A 463 24.59 64.58 -3.63
CA THR A 463 23.53 64.09 -2.77
C THR A 463 24.09 62.91 -2.01
N VAL A 464 24.18 63.08 -0.70
CA VAL A 464 24.55 61.98 0.17
C VAL A 464 23.49 61.83 1.22
N GLU A 465 23.18 60.58 1.48
CA GLU A 465 22.43 60.20 2.65
C GLU A 465 23.44 59.72 3.69
N VAL A 466 23.56 60.49 4.77
CA VAL A 466 24.50 60.18 5.84
C VAL A 466 23.81 60.31 7.18
N ILE A 467 24.35 59.57 8.15
CA ILE A 467 23.95 59.74 9.54
C ILE A 467 24.58 61.03 10.05
N ASN A 468 23.77 62.01 10.43
CA ASN A 468 24.20 63.24 11.07
C ASN A 468 23.74 63.26 12.53
N TYR A 469 24.32 64.18 13.29
CA TYR A 469 24.12 64.32 14.72
C TYR A 469 23.52 65.69 15.02
N ARG A 470 22.45 65.70 15.82
CA ARG A 470 21.85 66.93 16.32
C ARG A 470 22.70 67.51 17.46
N LYS A 471 22.39 68.74 17.89
CA LYS A 471 23.08 69.43 18.99
C LYS A 471 23.14 68.64 20.31
N ASP A 472 22.16 67.77 20.56
CA ASP A 472 22.06 66.91 21.75
C ASP A 472 22.82 65.58 21.64
N GLY A 473 23.41 65.30 20.47
CA GLY A 473 24.13 64.06 20.18
C GLY A 473 23.29 62.93 19.60
N SER A 474 22.00 63.12 19.33
CA SER A 474 21.14 62.11 18.69
C SER A 474 21.43 61.93 17.20
N GLU A 475 21.35 60.69 16.72
CA GLU A 475 21.57 60.32 15.32
C GLU A 475 20.30 60.49 14.48
N PHE A 476 20.43 61.04 13.28
CA PHE A 476 19.37 61.09 12.29
C PHE A 476 19.89 60.83 10.88
N TRP A 477 19.07 60.19 10.05
CA TRP A 477 19.35 60.02 8.63
C TRP A 477 19.10 61.35 7.95
N ASN A 478 20.18 61.98 7.50
CA ASN A 478 20.15 63.21 6.76
C ASN A 478 20.39 62.89 5.30
N GLU A 479 19.33 62.92 4.51
CA GLU A 479 19.45 62.96 3.07
C GLU A 479 19.64 64.42 2.69
N PHE A 480 20.86 64.78 2.28
CA PHE A 480 21.09 66.12 1.79
C PHE A 480 21.74 66.16 0.42
N SER A 481 21.28 67.10 -0.39
CA SER A 481 21.81 67.40 -1.71
C SER A 481 22.58 68.70 -1.64
N LEU A 482 23.92 68.64 -1.67
CA LEU A 482 24.81 69.79 -1.71
C LEU A 482 25.16 70.08 -3.18
N VAL A 483 24.77 71.23 -3.72
CA VAL A 483 24.90 71.56 -5.14
C VAL A 483 25.68 72.87 -5.28
N PRO A 484 26.78 72.93 -6.03
CA PRO A 484 27.48 74.17 -6.26
C PRO A 484 26.67 75.00 -7.25
N VAL A 485 26.38 76.25 -6.88
CA VAL A 485 25.63 77.19 -7.69
C VAL A 485 26.60 78.15 -8.33
N ALA A 486 26.76 77.98 -9.63
CA ALA A 486 27.49 78.88 -10.48
C ALA A 486 26.63 80.08 -10.90
N ASP A 487 27.28 81.22 -11.14
CA ASP A 487 26.64 82.37 -11.77
C ASP A 487 26.48 82.17 -13.30
N ALA A 488 25.90 83.17 -13.98
CA ALA A 488 25.69 83.14 -15.44
C ALA A 488 27.00 83.09 -16.27
N LYS A 489 28.17 83.20 -15.63
CA LYS A 489 29.50 83.17 -16.26
C LYS A 489 30.28 81.89 -15.92
N GLY A 490 29.68 80.97 -15.17
CA GLY A 490 30.25 79.66 -14.85
C GLY A 490 31.20 79.66 -13.66
N TRP A 491 31.31 80.78 -12.94
CA TRP A 491 32.06 80.82 -11.69
C TRP A 491 31.18 80.28 -10.57
N TYR A 492 31.67 79.29 -9.82
CA TYR A 492 30.98 78.80 -8.64
C TYR A 492 30.96 79.91 -7.60
N THR A 493 29.76 80.34 -7.21
CA THR A 493 29.56 81.46 -6.28
C THR A 493 29.10 81.00 -4.92
N HIS A 494 28.36 79.89 -4.88
CA HIS A 494 27.74 79.34 -3.69
C HIS A 494 27.68 77.82 -3.75
N TRP A 495 27.37 77.20 -2.62
CA TRP A 495 26.84 75.84 -2.57
C TRP A 495 25.50 75.85 -1.88
N ILE A 496 24.50 75.15 -2.39
CA ILE A 496 23.20 75.00 -1.74
C ILE A 496 23.06 73.55 -1.30
N ALA A 497 22.98 73.31 0.01
CA ALA A 497 22.51 72.05 0.57
C ALA A 497 21.01 72.13 0.85
N VAL A 498 20.22 71.20 0.32
CA VAL A 498 18.87 70.93 0.81
C VAL A 498 18.93 69.65 1.61
N GLN A 499 18.56 69.69 2.88
CA GLN A 499 18.70 68.60 3.83
C GLN A 499 17.34 68.17 4.37
N ARG A 500 17.11 66.86 4.37
CA ARG A 500 15.87 66.24 4.80
C ARG A 500 16.14 65.16 5.83
N ASP A 501 15.41 65.22 6.94
CA ASP A 501 15.41 64.15 7.93
C ASP A 501 14.52 62.99 7.45
N THR A 502 15.14 61.89 7.03
CA THR A 502 14.46 60.71 6.45
C THR A 502 14.27 59.57 7.45
N THR A 503 14.57 59.80 8.74
CA THR A 503 14.69 58.75 9.76
C THR A 503 13.40 57.94 9.98
N GLU A 504 12.26 58.61 10.16
CA GLU A 504 10.95 57.97 10.38
C GLU A 504 10.46 57.24 9.13
N ARG A 505 10.58 57.88 7.96
CA ARG A 505 10.14 57.32 6.67
C ARG A 505 10.86 56.01 6.35
N LYS A 506 12.19 55.96 6.49
CA LYS A 506 12.99 54.77 6.17
C LYS A 506 12.63 53.58 7.06
N LYS A 507 12.35 53.82 8.36
CA LYS A 507 11.95 52.75 9.29
C LYS A 507 10.60 52.15 8.93
N VAL A 508 9.62 53.00 8.56
CA VAL A 508 8.27 52.54 8.21
C VAL A 508 8.23 51.91 6.81
N GLU A 509 8.88 52.50 5.82
CA GLU A 509 8.89 52.03 4.43
C GLU A 509 9.62 50.69 4.29
N GLN A 510 10.74 50.52 5.01
CA GLN A 510 11.46 49.25 5.04
C GLN A 510 10.69 48.17 5.79
N ALA A 511 10.04 48.50 6.91
CA ALA A 511 9.22 47.54 7.66
C ALA A 511 7.96 47.13 6.88
N LEU A 512 7.30 48.07 6.21
CA LEU A 512 6.09 47.82 5.41
C LEU A 512 6.42 47.00 4.17
N ARG A 513 7.44 47.38 3.39
CA ARG A 513 7.85 46.64 2.19
C ARG A 513 8.31 45.22 2.51
N GLN A 514 9.10 45.04 3.58
CA GLN A 514 9.50 43.70 4.04
C GLN A 514 8.30 42.88 4.53
N SER A 515 7.28 43.50 5.12
CA SER A 515 6.06 42.81 5.54
C SER A 515 5.18 42.40 4.35
N GLU A 516 4.97 43.30 3.37
CA GLU A 516 4.15 43.05 2.17
C GLU A 516 4.77 42.00 1.24
N GLU A 517 6.06 42.12 0.92
CA GLU A 517 6.76 41.15 0.08
C GLU A 517 6.79 39.77 0.75
N ARG A 518 6.98 39.73 2.07
CA ARG A 518 6.91 38.49 2.86
C ARG A 518 5.51 37.89 2.85
N PHE A 519 4.46 38.70 3.00
CA PHE A 519 3.08 38.20 3.02
C PHE A 519 2.62 37.71 1.65
N ARG A 520 2.94 38.44 0.57
CA ARG A 520 2.63 38.03 -0.81
C ARG A 520 3.31 36.70 -1.16
N SER A 521 4.59 36.55 -0.82
CA SER A 521 5.35 35.31 -1.03
C SER A 521 4.78 34.13 -0.22
N LEU A 522 4.30 34.37 1.00
CA LEU A 522 3.66 33.33 1.82
C LEU A 522 2.33 32.84 1.21
N ILE A 523 1.52 33.74 0.63
CA ILE A 523 0.24 33.38 -0.02
C ILE A 523 0.48 32.66 -1.35
N GLU A 524 1.39 33.16 -2.20
CA GLU A 524 1.64 32.56 -3.52
C GLU A 524 2.29 31.17 -3.45
N ASN A 525 3.02 30.88 -2.36
CA ASN A 525 3.64 29.58 -2.10
C ASN A 525 2.82 28.68 -1.16
N ALA A 526 1.68 29.15 -0.64
CA ALA A 526 0.80 28.32 0.15
C ALA A 526 0.25 27.16 -0.71
N LEU A 527 0.18 25.97 -0.13
CA LEU A 527 -0.47 24.81 -0.76
C LEU A 527 -1.98 24.80 -0.53
N ASP A 528 -2.43 25.48 0.51
CA ASP A 528 -3.85 25.62 0.80
C ASP A 528 -4.48 26.68 -0.11
N ILE A 529 -5.73 26.47 -0.48
CA ILE A 529 -6.52 27.40 -1.27
C ILE A 529 -7.17 28.40 -0.31
N ILE A 530 -6.74 29.65 -0.39
CA ILE A 530 -7.39 30.76 0.29
C ILE A 530 -8.43 31.35 -0.67
N MET A 531 -9.68 31.45 -0.22
CA MET A 531 -10.78 32.05 -0.96
C MET A 531 -11.46 33.11 -0.08
N ILE A 532 -11.98 34.17 -0.69
CA ILE A 532 -12.89 35.09 -0.04
C ILE A 532 -14.24 34.96 -0.73
N LEU A 533 -15.27 34.74 0.08
CA LEU A 533 -16.64 34.55 -0.36
C LEU A 533 -17.50 35.71 0.15
N GLU A 534 -18.40 36.19 -0.69
CA GLU A 534 -19.53 37.01 -0.25
C GLU A 534 -20.56 36.15 0.50
N ILE A 535 -21.47 36.80 1.24
CA ILE A 535 -22.55 36.12 2.00
C ILE A 535 -23.43 35.25 1.09
N ASN A 536 -23.58 35.61 -0.19
CA ASN A 536 -24.34 34.85 -1.18
C ASN A 536 -23.57 33.62 -1.76
N GLY A 537 -22.32 33.40 -1.35
CA GLY A 537 -21.45 32.32 -1.83
C GLY A 537 -20.66 32.63 -3.10
N THR A 538 -20.68 33.88 -3.58
CA THR A 538 -19.88 34.34 -4.72
C THR A 538 -18.42 34.49 -4.32
N ILE A 539 -17.51 33.97 -5.14
CA ILE A 539 -16.06 34.05 -4.90
C ILE A 539 -15.57 35.44 -5.32
N SER A 540 -15.11 36.27 -4.38
CA SER A 540 -14.53 37.59 -4.65
C SER A 540 -13.02 37.53 -4.89
N TYR A 541 -12.35 36.61 -4.21
CA TYR A 541 -10.92 36.36 -4.35
C TYR A 541 -10.62 34.88 -4.22
N VAL A 542 -9.62 34.42 -4.96
CA VAL A 542 -9.01 33.11 -4.74
C VAL A 542 -7.50 33.18 -4.98
N SER A 543 -6.74 32.58 -4.08
CA SER A 543 -5.29 32.51 -4.19
C SER A 543 -4.84 31.65 -5.38
N PRO A 544 -3.68 31.93 -5.99
CA PRO A 544 -3.17 31.19 -7.15
C PRO A 544 -2.94 29.68 -6.93
N SER A 545 -2.87 29.23 -5.68
CA SER A 545 -2.75 27.80 -5.34
C SER A 545 -3.91 26.97 -5.89
N VAL A 546 -5.07 27.58 -6.16
CA VAL A 546 -6.23 26.92 -6.78
C VAL A 546 -5.90 26.30 -8.15
N VAL A 547 -5.00 26.91 -8.92
CA VAL A 547 -4.57 26.39 -10.23
C VAL A 547 -3.82 25.06 -10.03
N LYS A 548 -3.00 24.97 -8.99
CA LYS A 548 -2.21 23.76 -8.70
C LYS A 548 -3.06 22.64 -8.08
N VAL A 549 -4.03 22.98 -7.25
CA VAL A 549 -4.83 22.01 -6.48
C VAL A 549 -6.09 21.56 -7.23
N LEU A 550 -6.78 22.47 -7.92
CA LEU A 550 -8.08 22.21 -8.57
C LEU A 550 -8.05 22.38 -10.10
N GLY A 551 -6.98 22.93 -10.66
CA GLY A 551 -6.81 23.12 -12.12
C GLY A 551 -7.46 24.38 -12.69
N TYR A 552 -8.46 24.96 -12.03
CA TYR A 552 -9.15 26.14 -12.54
C TYR A 552 -8.24 27.38 -12.54
N GLY A 553 -8.40 28.23 -13.56
CA GLY A 553 -7.85 29.57 -13.55
C GLY A 553 -8.51 30.43 -12.47
N VAL A 554 -7.75 31.37 -11.89
CA VAL A 554 -8.26 32.31 -10.89
C VAL A 554 -9.46 33.10 -11.44
N THR A 555 -9.38 33.52 -12.70
CA THR A 555 -10.45 34.26 -13.40
C THR A 555 -11.71 33.44 -13.67
N ASP A 556 -11.59 32.12 -13.71
CA ASP A 556 -12.72 31.22 -13.98
C ASP A 556 -13.60 31.04 -12.73
N LEU A 557 -13.01 31.24 -11.55
CA LEU A 557 -13.66 31.07 -10.26
C LEU A 557 -14.16 32.39 -9.67
N VAL A 558 -13.42 33.50 -9.86
CA VAL A 558 -13.85 34.81 -9.36
C VAL A 558 -15.16 35.22 -10.05
N GLY A 559 -16.16 35.57 -9.25
CA GLY A 559 -17.53 35.88 -9.68
C GLY A 559 -18.45 34.66 -9.83
N ALA A 560 -17.92 33.44 -9.76
CA ALA A 560 -18.73 32.22 -9.74
C ALA A 560 -19.25 31.92 -8.33
N ASN A 561 -20.35 31.18 -8.24
CA ASN A 561 -20.88 30.70 -6.96
C ASN A 561 -20.25 29.36 -6.58
N ILE A 562 -19.74 29.26 -5.35
CA ILE A 562 -19.02 28.08 -4.84
C ILE A 562 -19.87 26.78 -4.88
N GLN A 563 -21.19 26.90 -4.80
CA GLN A 563 -22.11 25.75 -4.84
C GLN A 563 -21.94 24.89 -6.09
N ALA A 564 -21.59 25.50 -7.23
CA ALA A 564 -21.45 24.79 -8.50
C ALA A 564 -20.28 23.79 -8.53
N PHE A 565 -19.38 23.87 -7.55
CA PHE A 565 -18.17 23.07 -7.48
C PHE A 565 -18.14 22.07 -6.33
N ILE A 566 -19.11 22.12 -5.41
CA ILE A 566 -19.23 21.19 -4.28
C ILE A 566 -20.17 20.05 -4.64
N HIS A 567 -19.87 18.83 -4.19
CA HIS A 567 -20.75 17.68 -4.40
C HIS A 567 -22.11 17.88 -3.70
N GLY A 568 -23.21 17.49 -4.37
CA GLY A 568 -24.57 17.75 -3.89
C GLY A 568 -24.87 17.25 -2.48
N ASP A 569 -24.41 16.04 -2.14
CA ASP A 569 -24.57 15.47 -0.79
C ASP A 569 -23.82 16.27 0.30
N ASP A 570 -22.71 16.90 -0.06
CA ASP A 570 -21.84 17.60 0.89
C ASP A 570 -22.25 19.07 1.06
N TRP A 571 -23.00 19.61 0.09
CA TRP A 571 -23.46 21.01 0.10
C TRP A 571 -24.37 21.31 1.29
N VAL A 572 -25.27 20.38 1.65
CA VAL A 572 -26.20 20.57 2.77
C VAL A 572 -25.45 20.73 4.09
N LEU A 573 -24.45 19.87 4.32
CA LEU A 573 -23.60 19.93 5.50
C LEU A 573 -22.71 21.18 5.50
N ALA A 574 -22.16 21.53 4.32
CA ALA A 574 -21.34 22.72 4.17
C ALA A 574 -22.13 23.99 4.49
N ILE A 575 -23.33 24.17 3.93
CA ILE A 575 -24.11 25.39 4.15
C ILE A 575 -24.61 25.52 5.59
N GLU A 576 -25.04 24.43 6.23
CA GLU A 576 -25.50 24.43 7.63
C GLU A 576 -24.38 24.94 8.56
N ARG A 577 -23.15 24.47 8.33
CA ARG A 577 -21.97 24.95 9.07
C ARG A 577 -21.60 26.38 8.69
N LEU A 578 -21.68 26.77 7.42
CA LEU A 578 -21.41 28.14 6.97
C LEU A 578 -22.39 29.16 7.59
N THR A 579 -23.67 28.79 7.75
CA THR A 579 -24.68 29.64 8.41
C THR A 579 -24.52 29.74 9.92
N ASN A 580 -24.00 28.72 10.58
CA ASN A 580 -23.75 28.71 12.04
C ASN A 580 -22.48 29.49 12.46
N ILE A 581 -21.73 30.04 11.50
CA ILE A 581 -20.55 30.89 11.77
C ILE A 581 -20.94 32.26 12.35
N ALA A 582 -22.17 32.71 12.13
CA ALA A 582 -22.71 33.93 12.75
C ALA A 582 -22.82 33.84 14.30
N SER A 583 -22.79 32.63 14.86
CA SER A 583 -22.95 32.37 16.30
C SER A 583 -21.65 32.22 17.11
N GLN A 584 -20.47 32.47 16.54
CA GLN A 584 -19.15 32.48 17.24
C GLN A 584 -18.72 31.17 17.95
N GLU A 585 -19.35 30.02 17.69
CA GLU A 585 -18.89 28.73 18.23
C GLU A 585 -17.72 28.12 17.45
N LEU A 586 -16.95 27.25 18.14
CA LEU A 586 -15.68 26.66 17.71
C LEU A 586 -15.72 26.17 16.25
N GLN A 587 -14.85 26.75 15.40
CA GLN A 587 -14.74 26.39 13.98
C GLN A 587 -14.05 25.04 13.80
N LEU A 588 -14.83 23.97 13.78
CA LEU A 588 -14.33 22.66 13.34
C LEU A 588 -14.13 22.65 11.82
N PRO A 589 -13.02 22.09 11.32
CA PRO A 589 -12.81 21.91 9.89
C PRO A 589 -13.98 21.13 9.27
N ILE A 590 -14.34 21.49 8.04
CA ILE A 590 -15.37 20.82 7.25
C ILE A 590 -14.67 20.10 6.11
N GLU A 591 -14.94 18.82 5.98
CA GLU A 591 -14.48 18.03 4.84
C GLU A 591 -15.59 17.94 3.80
N PHE A 592 -15.27 18.23 2.54
CA PHE A 592 -16.22 18.10 1.43
C PHE A 592 -15.52 17.79 0.11
N ARG A 593 -16.26 17.22 -0.82
CA ARG A 593 -15.79 16.95 -2.18
C ARG A 593 -15.95 18.18 -3.05
N HIS A 594 -14.84 18.65 -3.60
CA HIS A 594 -14.76 19.73 -4.58
C HIS A 594 -14.40 19.15 -5.95
N ARG A 595 -15.10 19.60 -7.00
CA ARG A 595 -14.87 19.14 -8.37
C ARG A 595 -13.59 19.78 -8.91
N HIS A 596 -12.66 18.97 -9.39
CA HIS A 596 -11.48 19.40 -10.13
C HIS A 596 -11.83 19.70 -11.59
N GLN A 597 -11.04 20.52 -12.29
CA GLN A 597 -11.31 20.92 -13.68
C GLN A 597 -11.41 19.73 -14.66
N ASP A 598 -10.69 18.64 -14.40
CA ASP A 598 -10.74 17.38 -15.18
C ASP A 598 -11.99 16.52 -14.91
N GLY A 599 -12.88 16.94 -14.02
CA GLY A 599 -14.11 16.23 -13.63
C GLY A 599 -13.95 15.24 -12.47
N THR A 600 -12.75 15.05 -11.93
CA THR A 600 -12.53 14.23 -10.73
C THR A 600 -12.93 14.98 -9.45
N TRP A 601 -13.13 14.25 -8.36
CA TRP A 601 -13.45 14.82 -7.05
C TRP A 601 -12.20 14.86 -6.16
N ARG A 602 -11.92 16.02 -5.57
CA ARG A 602 -10.88 16.23 -4.55
C ARG A 602 -11.55 16.41 -3.20
N ILE A 603 -10.97 15.85 -2.15
CA ILE A 603 -11.47 16.02 -0.79
C ILE A 603 -10.73 17.21 -0.17
N LEU A 604 -11.46 18.29 0.08
CA LEU A 604 -10.92 19.47 0.72
C LEU A 604 -11.37 19.53 2.19
N GLU A 605 -10.43 19.85 3.07
CA GLU A 605 -10.69 20.23 4.46
C GLU A 605 -10.63 21.75 4.53
N ALA A 606 -11.75 22.41 4.86
CA ALA A 606 -11.81 23.87 4.92
C ALA A 606 -12.18 24.42 6.30
N ILE A 607 -11.59 25.56 6.62
CA ILE A 607 -11.90 26.40 7.77
C ILE A 607 -12.33 27.77 7.25
N SER A 608 -13.43 28.28 7.76
CA SER A 608 -14.03 29.53 7.29
C SER A 608 -14.19 30.53 8.43
N GLN A 609 -13.68 31.75 8.25
CA GLN A 609 -13.71 32.84 9.20
C GLN A 609 -14.43 34.07 8.62
N PRO A 610 -15.41 34.64 9.33
CA PRO A 610 -16.06 35.85 8.90
C PRO A 610 -15.16 37.06 9.20
N PHE A 611 -15.12 38.04 8.31
CA PHE A 611 -14.47 39.33 8.54
C PHE A 611 -15.24 40.46 7.85
N VAL A 612 -15.04 41.69 8.32
CA VAL A 612 -15.60 42.89 7.72
C VAL A 612 -14.51 43.58 6.90
N ASP A 613 -14.76 43.82 5.61
CA ASP A 613 -13.83 44.56 4.76
C ASP A 613 -13.97 46.08 4.99
N SER A 614 -13.03 46.86 4.46
CA SER A 614 -12.96 48.33 4.46
C SER A 614 -14.23 49.05 3.99
N THR A 615 -15.14 48.36 3.29
CA THR A 615 -16.45 48.85 2.84
C THR A 615 -17.60 48.51 3.79
N ASP A 616 -17.32 48.01 5.00
CA ASP A 616 -18.32 47.60 6.02
C ASP A 616 -19.23 46.43 5.58
N VAL A 617 -18.77 45.65 4.59
CA VAL A 617 -19.47 44.46 4.09
C VAL A 617 -18.85 43.22 4.74
N MET A 618 -19.70 42.39 5.36
CA MET A 618 -19.29 41.09 5.89
C MET A 618 -18.96 40.13 4.74
N GLN A 619 -17.75 39.56 4.79
CA GLN A 619 -17.23 38.56 3.88
C GLN A 619 -16.72 37.36 4.66
N MET A 620 -16.47 36.25 3.97
CA MET A 620 -15.96 35.04 4.58
C MET A 620 -14.65 34.61 3.94
N MET A 621 -13.60 34.54 4.74
CA MET A 621 -12.32 33.96 4.35
C MET A 621 -12.37 32.46 4.57
N VAL A 622 -12.13 31.69 3.52
CA VAL A 622 -12.08 30.23 3.55
C VAL A 622 -10.66 29.79 3.25
N ASN A 623 -10.08 28.98 4.12
CA ASN A 623 -8.82 28.30 3.87
C ASN A 623 -9.10 26.80 3.68
N ALA A 624 -8.83 26.27 2.49
CA ALA A 624 -9.15 24.90 2.09
C ALA A 624 -7.88 24.11 1.71
N ARG A 625 -7.64 22.99 2.37
CA ARG A 625 -6.50 22.09 2.14
C ARG A 625 -6.94 20.83 1.41
N ASP A 626 -6.19 20.42 0.39
CA ASP A 626 -6.39 19.10 -0.24
C ASP A 626 -5.88 17.98 0.67
N ILE A 627 -6.79 17.12 1.11
CA ILE A 627 -6.51 15.94 1.94
C ILE A 627 -6.79 14.63 1.20
N THR A 628 -6.96 14.67 -0.13
CA THR A 628 -7.31 13.50 -0.94
C THR A 628 -6.29 12.36 -0.75
N GLU A 629 -4.99 12.66 -0.86
CA GLU A 629 -3.94 11.64 -0.71
C GLU A 629 -3.84 11.14 0.74
N ARG A 630 -4.03 12.03 1.73
CA ARG A 630 -4.05 11.66 3.14
C ARG A 630 -5.20 10.70 3.45
N LYS A 631 -6.41 11.01 2.99
CA LYS A 631 -7.61 10.13 3.14
C LYS A 631 -7.38 8.78 2.49
N ARG A 632 -6.82 8.74 1.28
CA ARG A 632 -6.50 7.49 0.58
C ARG A 632 -5.49 6.64 1.36
N LEU A 633 -4.46 7.26 1.93
CA LEU A 633 -3.47 6.57 2.76
C LEU A 633 -4.07 6.07 4.08
N ASP A 634 -4.92 6.87 4.74
CA ASP A 634 -5.60 6.47 5.97
C ASP A 634 -6.58 5.31 5.71
N GLU A 635 -7.31 5.31 4.60
CA GLU A 635 -8.15 4.19 4.17
C GLU A 635 -7.33 2.92 3.89
N ILE A 636 -6.23 3.03 3.17
CA ILE A 636 -5.32 1.90 2.89
C ILE A 636 -4.76 1.34 4.21
N ARG A 637 -4.36 2.20 5.14
CA ARG A 637 -3.84 1.79 6.44
C ARG A 637 -4.90 1.06 7.26
N LEU A 638 -6.11 1.59 7.32
CA LEU A 638 -7.23 0.96 8.03
C LEU A 638 -7.60 -0.38 7.41
N ALA A 639 -7.58 -0.49 6.08
CA ALA A 639 -7.80 -1.74 5.36
C ALA A 639 -6.70 -2.77 5.67
N LEU A 640 -5.44 -2.34 5.71
CA LEU A 640 -4.30 -3.20 6.04
C LEU A 640 -4.34 -3.66 7.51
N GLU A 641 -4.74 -2.80 8.45
CA GLU A 641 -4.94 -3.18 9.85
C GLU A 641 -6.06 -4.23 9.98
N ARG A 642 -7.21 -4.03 9.31
CA ARG A 642 -8.28 -5.04 9.25
C ARG A 642 -7.81 -6.36 8.63
N GLU A 643 -7.03 -6.31 7.56
CA GLU A 643 -6.48 -7.52 6.92
C GLU A 643 -5.54 -8.28 7.88
N LYS A 644 -4.68 -7.56 8.61
CA LYS A 644 -3.78 -8.16 9.61
C LYS A 644 -4.55 -8.79 10.76
N GLU A 645 -5.59 -8.14 11.27
CA GLU A 645 -6.46 -8.69 12.31
C GLU A 645 -7.17 -9.97 11.84
N LEU A 646 -7.73 -9.95 10.62
CA LEU A 646 -8.36 -11.13 10.01
C LEU A 646 -7.35 -12.28 9.81
N SER A 647 -6.14 -11.96 9.36
CA SER A 647 -5.08 -12.95 9.18
C SER A 647 -4.62 -13.57 10.51
N ALA A 648 -4.48 -12.76 11.56
CA ALA A 648 -4.15 -13.23 12.90
C ALA A 648 -5.25 -14.12 13.50
N LEU A 649 -6.52 -13.73 13.36
CA LEU A 649 -7.69 -14.53 13.75
C LEU A 649 -7.72 -15.87 13.02
N LYS A 650 -7.50 -15.87 11.69
CA LYS A 650 -7.46 -17.08 10.87
C LYS A 650 -6.33 -18.02 11.32
N THR A 651 -5.15 -17.48 11.60
CA THR A 651 -4.01 -18.27 12.08
C THR A 651 -4.28 -18.90 13.45
N ARG A 652 -4.87 -18.12 14.38
CA ARG A 652 -5.27 -18.61 15.71
C ARG A 652 -6.33 -19.72 15.61
N PHE A 653 -7.32 -19.55 14.72
CA PHE A 653 -8.36 -20.55 14.46
C PHE A 653 -7.76 -21.89 13.99
N PHE A 654 -6.86 -21.88 13.01
CA PHE A 654 -6.23 -23.12 12.51
C PHE A 654 -5.35 -23.80 13.55
N SER A 655 -4.64 -23.02 14.37
CA SER A 655 -3.83 -23.55 15.47
C SER A 655 -4.70 -24.25 16.52
N MET A 656 -5.83 -23.65 16.90
CA MET A 656 -6.77 -24.24 17.86
C MET A 656 -7.44 -25.49 17.30
N ALA A 657 -7.94 -25.45 16.06
CA ALA A 657 -8.53 -26.60 15.40
C ALA A 657 -7.57 -27.80 15.36
N SER A 658 -6.29 -27.56 15.03
CA SER A 658 -5.27 -28.61 14.99
C SER A 658 -5.04 -29.27 16.37
N HIS A 659 -5.09 -28.49 17.44
CA HIS A 659 -4.98 -29.00 18.82
C HIS A 659 -6.21 -29.84 19.21
N GLU A 660 -7.41 -29.36 18.87
CA GLU A 660 -8.67 -30.06 19.15
C GLU A 660 -8.83 -31.35 18.33
N PHE A 661 -8.25 -31.44 17.13
CA PHE A 661 -8.17 -32.71 16.38
C PHE A 661 -7.17 -33.71 16.97
N ARG A 662 -6.02 -33.22 17.47
CA ARG A 662 -4.95 -34.10 17.99
C ARG A 662 -5.38 -34.86 19.24
N THR A 663 -6.20 -34.26 20.10
CA THR A 663 -6.64 -34.82 21.38
C THR A 663 -7.47 -36.12 21.25
N PRO A 664 -8.57 -36.16 20.49
CA PRO A 664 -9.32 -37.40 20.27
C PRO A 664 -8.49 -38.42 19.48
N LEU A 665 -7.68 -37.98 18.51
CA LEU A 665 -6.84 -38.87 17.71
C LEU A 665 -5.77 -39.58 18.57
N SER A 666 -5.17 -38.87 19.53
CA SER A 666 -4.24 -39.44 20.51
C SER A 666 -4.94 -40.42 21.46
N THR A 667 -6.20 -40.13 21.84
CA THR A 667 -7.01 -41.01 22.69
C THR A 667 -7.37 -42.31 21.97
N ALA A 668 -7.80 -42.22 20.72
CA ALA A 668 -8.09 -43.38 19.87
C ALA A 668 -6.83 -44.22 19.65
N LEU A 669 -5.70 -43.58 19.34
CA LEU A 669 -4.42 -44.25 19.13
C LEU A 669 -3.95 -44.96 20.40
N ALA A 670 -4.02 -44.30 21.57
CA ALA A 670 -3.65 -44.92 22.84
C ALA A 670 -4.53 -46.13 23.18
N ALA A 671 -5.85 -46.03 22.99
CA ALA A 671 -6.78 -47.14 23.20
C ALA A 671 -6.52 -48.30 22.24
N ALA A 672 -6.20 -48.01 20.97
CA ALA A 672 -5.83 -49.02 19.98
C ALA A 672 -4.50 -49.70 20.34
N GLN A 673 -3.49 -48.94 20.76
CA GLN A 673 -2.18 -49.45 21.17
C GLN A 673 -2.27 -50.38 22.38
N VAL A 674 -3.14 -50.07 23.35
CA VAL A 674 -3.40 -50.91 24.52
C VAL A 674 -4.05 -52.23 24.12
N LEU A 675 -5.00 -52.20 23.18
CA LEU A 675 -5.62 -53.41 22.61
C LEU A 675 -4.62 -54.25 21.80
N GLU A 676 -3.67 -53.61 21.10
CA GLU A 676 -2.63 -54.29 20.31
C GLU A 676 -1.58 -54.98 21.20
N ASN A 677 -1.15 -54.31 22.28
CA ASN A 677 0.01 -54.74 23.07
C ASN A 677 -0.33 -55.62 24.30
N SER A 678 -1.59 -55.72 24.71
CA SER A 678 -1.99 -56.46 25.92
C SER A 678 -2.99 -57.57 25.64
N GLN A 679 -2.51 -58.81 25.52
CA GLN A 679 -3.34 -60.00 25.32
C GLN A 679 -4.37 -60.20 26.45
N GLN A 680 -4.00 -59.85 27.70
CA GLN A 680 -4.89 -59.85 28.87
C GLN A 680 -6.05 -58.85 28.78
N GLU A 681 -5.87 -57.71 28.11
CA GLU A 681 -6.97 -56.74 27.92
C GLU A 681 -7.93 -57.18 26.82
N TRP A 682 -7.47 -58.02 25.89
CA TRP A 682 -8.29 -58.61 24.84
C TRP A 682 -9.21 -59.73 25.38
N ASP A 683 -8.70 -60.52 26.31
CA ASP A 683 -9.44 -61.61 26.97
C ASP A 683 -10.44 -61.09 28.02
N ASN A 684 -10.18 -59.90 28.60
CA ASN A 684 -11.13 -59.24 29.49
C ASN A 684 -12.18 -58.45 28.68
N THR A 685 -13.38 -59.00 28.58
CA THR A 685 -14.52 -58.43 27.84
C THR A 685 -14.83 -56.98 28.23
N GLU A 686 -14.76 -56.61 29.51
CA GLU A 686 -15.06 -55.23 29.95
C GLU A 686 -14.00 -54.24 29.49
N LYS A 687 -12.72 -54.61 29.60
CA LYS A 687 -11.61 -53.73 29.16
C LYS A 687 -11.56 -53.59 27.65
N ARG A 688 -11.79 -54.68 26.92
CA ARG A 688 -11.90 -54.68 25.46
C ARG A 688 -13.01 -53.74 24.99
N LEU A 689 -14.23 -53.90 25.52
CA LEU A 689 -15.36 -53.04 25.19
C LEU A 689 -15.09 -51.58 25.57
N ARG A 690 -14.46 -51.32 26.73
CA ARG A 690 -14.11 -49.96 27.17
C ARG A 690 -13.15 -49.26 26.19
N ASN A 691 -12.10 -49.94 25.73
CA ASN A 691 -11.16 -49.36 24.77
C ASN A 691 -11.77 -49.21 23.37
N LEU A 692 -12.63 -50.14 22.93
CA LEU A 692 -13.39 -49.98 21.69
C LEU A 692 -14.37 -48.80 21.74
N HIS A 693 -15.09 -48.61 22.85
CA HIS A 693 -15.93 -47.45 23.06
C HIS A 693 -15.11 -46.15 23.07
N ARG A 694 -13.93 -46.12 23.69
CA ARG A 694 -13.03 -44.95 23.63
C ARG A 694 -12.63 -44.57 22.21
N ILE A 695 -12.36 -45.56 21.34
CA ILE A 695 -12.06 -45.32 19.93
C ILE A 695 -13.30 -44.78 19.21
N GLN A 696 -14.47 -45.41 19.40
CA GLN A 696 -15.72 -44.97 18.79
C GLN A 696 -16.10 -43.54 19.21
N ASP A 697 -15.98 -43.22 20.49
CA ASP A 697 -16.27 -41.89 21.03
C ASP A 697 -15.29 -40.85 20.52
N ALA A 698 -13.99 -41.18 20.43
CA ALA A 698 -13.00 -40.30 19.82
C ALA A 698 -13.28 -40.02 18.33
N VAL A 699 -13.72 -41.03 17.56
CA VAL A 699 -14.10 -40.86 16.15
C VAL A 699 -15.38 -40.03 16.02
N ARG A 700 -16.42 -40.30 16.82
CA ARG A 700 -17.64 -39.50 16.84
C ARG A 700 -17.35 -38.03 17.18
N ASN A 701 -16.49 -37.78 18.16
CA ASN A 701 -16.07 -36.43 18.52
C ASN A 701 -15.34 -35.72 17.38
N MET A 702 -14.49 -36.42 16.62
CA MET A 702 -13.82 -35.83 15.45
C MET A 702 -14.80 -35.50 14.32
N VAL A 703 -15.77 -36.38 14.04
CA VAL A 703 -16.80 -36.12 13.03
C VAL A 703 -17.63 -34.89 13.41
N GLN A 704 -18.05 -34.81 14.67
CA GLN A 704 -18.81 -33.65 15.18
C GLN A 704 -17.99 -32.35 15.07
N LEU A 705 -16.71 -32.36 15.47
CA LEU A 705 -15.81 -31.21 15.33
C LEU A 705 -15.69 -30.74 13.87
N LEU A 706 -15.60 -31.68 12.93
CA LEU A 706 -15.48 -31.39 11.52
C LEU A 706 -16.76 -30.78 10.96
N ASP A 707 -17.92 -31.32 11.34
CA ASP A 707 -19.23 -30.78 10.98
C ASP A 707 -19.47 -29.38 11.58
N ASP A 708 -19.08 -29.15 12.84
CA ASP A 708 -19.16 -27.84 13.49
C ASP A 708 -18.31 -26.79 12.74
N ILE A 709 -17.06 -27.14 12.39
CA ILE A 709 -16.14 -26.27 11.63
C ILE A 709 -16.67 -25.98 10.22
N LEU A 710 -17.17 -27.00 9.52
CA LEU A 710 -17.76 -26.83 8.19
C LEU A 710 -19.00 -25.95 8.23
N THR A 711 -19.82 -26.07 9.28
CA THR A 711 -21.01 -25.24 9.47
C THR A 711 -20.62 -23.79 9.70
N ILE A 712 -19.62 -23.52 10.54
CA ILE A 712 -19.08 -22.16 10.76
C ILE A 712 -18.53 -21.58 9.46
N ASN A 713 -17.70 -22.33 8.72
CA ASN A 713 -17.09 -21.86 7.48
C ASN A 713 -18.14 -21.57 6.38
N ARG A 714 -19.15 -22.44 6.24
CA ARG A 714 -20.26 -22.22 5.31
C ARG A 714 -21.09 -20.99 5.72
N ALA A 715 -21.31 -20.77 7.01
CA ALA A 715 -22.01 -19.58 7.50
C ALA A 715 -21.22 -18.29 7.23
N GLU A 716 -19.91 -18.28 7.46
CA GLU A 716 -19.04 -17.11 7.22
C GLU A 716 -18.88 -16.78 5.73
N THR A 717 -18.88 -17.78 4.87
CA THR A 717 -18.80 -17.60 3.41
C THR A 717 -20.16 -17.29 2.76
N GLY A 718 -21.24 -17.20 3.54
CA GLY A 718 -22.60 -17.01 3.03
C GLY A 718 -23.12 -18.20 2.21
N LYS A 719 -22.46 -19.36 2.29
CA LYS A 719 -22.80 -20.58 1.53
C LYS A 719 -23.62 -21.59 2.33
N LEU A 720 -23.98 -21.28 3.58
CA LEU A 720 -24.90 -22.12 4.34
C LEU A 720 -26.30 -21.95 3.75
N ALA A 721 -26.78 -22.99 3.07
CA ALA A 721 -28.10 -22.97 2.47
C ALA A 721 -29.17 -22.84 3.58
N PHE A 722 -29.97 -21.78 3.49
CA PHE A 722 -31.14 -21.56 4.33
C PHE A 722 -32.39 -21.93 3.56
N ASN A 723 -33.07 -23.01 3.95
CA ASN A 723 -34.22 -23.54 3.23
C ASN A 723 -35.41 -23.72 4.18
N PRO A 724 -36.06 -22.61 4.60
CA PRO A 724 -37.17 -22.65 5.54
C PRO A 724 -38.37 -23.38 4.94
N LYS A 725 -38.96 -24.28 5.72
CA LYS A 725 -40.16 -25.03 5.36
C LYS A 725 -41.20 -24.94 6.48
N PRO A 726 -42.50 -25.08 6.18
CA PRO A 726 -43.53 -25.15 7.22
C PRO A 726 -43.31 -26.39 8.10
N ILE A 727 -43.05 -26.20 9.39
CA ILE A 727 -42.84 -27.26 10.37
C ILE A 727 -43.89 -27.15 11.48
N ALA A 728 -44.50 -28.28 11.85
CA ALA A 728 -45.33 -28.40 13.04
C ALA A 728 -44.43 -28.44 14.30
N LEU A 729 -44.03 -27.26 14.76
CA LEU A 729 -42.91 -27.10 15.69
C LEU A 729 -43.13 -27.79 17.04
N GLU A 730 -44.34 -27.75 17.59
CA GLU A 730 -44.63 -28.43 18.86
C GLU A 730 -44.42 -29.95 18.76
N ALA A 731 -44.94 -30.57 17.69
CA ALA A 731 -44.79 -32.00 17.45
C ALA A 731 -43.32 -32.37 17.23
N TYR A 732 -42.59 -31.52 16.48
CA TYR A 732 -41.15 -31.69 16.25
C TYR A 732 -40.34 -31.61 17.56
N CYS A 733 -40.56 -30.59 18.39
CA CYS A 733 -39.85 -30.44 19.68
C CYS A 733 -40.18 -31.58 20.64
N ARG A 734 -41.44 -32.05 20.69
CA ARG A 734 -41.85 -33.19 21.52
C ARG A 734 -41.11 -34.47 21.09
N HIS A 735 -41.09 -34.76 19.80
CA HIS A 735 -40.36 -35.91 19.25
C HIS A 735 -38.85 -35.81 19.51
N PHE A 736 -38.27 -34.62 19.33
CA PHE A 736 -36.85 -34.38 19.57
C PHE A 736 -36.48 -34.56 21.05
N MET A 737 -37.34 -34.14 21.98
CA MET A 737 -37.13 -34.34 23.42
C MET A 737 -37.21 -35.82 23.82
N GLU A 738 -38.09 -36.60 23.20
CA GLU A 738 -38.13 -38.07 23.37
C GLU A 738 -36.82 -38.72 22.86
N GLU A 739 -36.32 -38.31 21.70
CA GLU A 739 -35.03 -38.76 21.15
C GLU A 739 -33.87 -38.43 22.11
N MET A 740 -33.84 -37.22 22.67
CA MET A 740 -32.81 -36.81 23.63
C MET A 740 -32.91 -37.56 24.96
N GLN A 741 -34.11 -37.84 25.47
CA GLN A 741 -34.31 -38.63 26.68
C GLN A 741 -33.80 -40.08 26.51
N LEU A 742 -34.03 -40.70 25.34
CA LEU A 742 -33.51 -42.02 25.03
C LEU A 742 -31.96 -42.05 25.03
N ASN A 743 -31.33 -40.99 24.51
CA ASN A 743 -29.87 -40.87 24.47
C ASN A 743 -29.25 -40.55 25.85
N ALA A 744 -29.92 -39.75 26.68
CA ALA A 744 -29.48 -39.44 28.05
C ALA A 744 -29.69 -40.62 29.03
N GLY A 745 -30.57 -41.57 28.68
CA GLY A 745 -30.95 -42.69 29.54
C GLY A 745 -31.66 -42.22 30.83
N ASN A 746 -31.49 -42.95 31.93
CA ASN A 746 -32.08 -42.61 33.23
C ASN A 746 -31.26 -41.57 34.03
N GLN A 747 -30.29 -40.89 33.40
CA GLN A 747 -29.36 -40.01 34.11
C GLN A 747 -29.95 -38.63 34.40
N HIS A 748 -30.89 -38.16 33.57
CA HIS A 748 -31.52 -36.84 33.70
C HIS A 748 -33.00 -36.95 33.33
N GLN A 749 -33.82 -36.05 33.89
CA GLN A 749 -35.23 -35.93 33.53
C GLN A 749 -35.38 -34.77 32.56
N LEU A 750 -35.85 -35.03 31.33
CA LEU A 750 -36.13 -34.01 30.33
C LEU A 750 -37.64 -33.72 30.30
N THR A 751 -38.01 -32.45 30.44
CA THR A 751 -39.41 -31.99 30.44
C THR A 751 -39.66 -31.01 29.29
N PHE A 752 -40.79 -31.17 28.59
CA PHE A 752 -41.18 -30.29 27.48
C PHE A 752 -42.50 -29.57 27.81
N ASN A 753 -42.46 -28.25 27.79
CA ASN A 753 -43.61 -27.38 28.03
C ASN A 753 -43.90 -26.54 26.78
N CYS A 754 -45.17 -26.39 26.41
CA CYS A 754 -45.59 -25.56 25.29
C CYS A 754 -46.70 -24.62 25.73
N HIS A 755 -46.53 -23.32 25.47
CA HIS A 755 -47.47 -22.26 25.80
C HIS A 755 -47.87 -21.53 24.51
N GLY A 756 -49.16 -21.54 24.17
CA GLY A 756 -49.72 -20.91 22.96
C GLY A 756 -50.47 -21.88 22.04
N LYS A 757 -51.00 -21.36 20.92
CA LYS A 757 -51.68 -22.18 19.89
C LYS A 757 -50.65 -22.68 18.87
N SER A 758 -50.56 -24.00 18.73
CA SER A 758 -49.72 -24.70 17.74
C SER A 758 -49.96 -24.17 16.32
N GLN A 759 -48.91 -23.63 15.67
CA GLN A 759 -48.94 -23.15 14.29
C GLN A 759 -47.81 -23.78 13.47
N HIS A 760 -47.96 -23.80 12.15
CA HIS A 760 -46.87 -24.15 11.24
C HIS A 760 -45.96 -22.94 11.09
N VAL A 761 -44.69 -23.08 11.46
CA VAL A 761 -43.69 -22.01 11.36
C VAL A 761 -42.72 -22.34 10.24
N CYS A 762 -42.34 -21.34 9.44
CA CYS A 762 -41.36 -21.49 8.38
C CYS A 762 -39.93 -21.47 8.94
N LEU A 763 -39.39 -22.65 9.27
CA LEU A 763 -38.03 -22.81 9.82
C LEU A 763 -37.22 -23.81 8.99
N ASP A 764 -35.90 -23.71 9.05
CA ASP A 764 -35.02 -24.73 8.48
C ASP A 764 -34.84 -25.88 9.47
N GLU A 765 -35.39 -27.05 9.14
CA GLU A 765 -35.36 -28.24 9.99
C GLU A 765 -33.94 -28.65 10.40
N LYS A 766 -32.96 -28.54 9.50
CA LYS A 766 -31.58 -28.97 9.77
C LYS A 766 -30.89 -28.03 10.74
N LEU A 767 -31.07 -26.74 10.56
CA LEU A 767 -30.52 -25.72 11.45
C LEU A 767 -31.22 -25.77 12.82
N LEU A 768 -32.55 -25.97 12.85
CA LEU A 768 -33.31 -26.15 14.08
C LEU A 768 -32.83 -27.37 14.87
N ARG A 769 -32.61 -28.51 14.21
CA ARG A 769 -32.02 -29.70 14.85
C ARG A 769 -30.65 -29.43 15.43
N SER A 770 -29.79 -28.71 14.69
CA SER A 770 -28.44 -28.35 15.15
C SER A 770 -28.48 -27.43 16.37
N MET A 771 -29.40 -26.45 16.40
CA MET A 771 -29.59 -25.55 17.55
C MET A 771 -30.00 -26.33 18.80
N LEU A 772 -31.09 -27.11 18.71
CA LEU A 772 -31.63 -27.85 19.85
C LEU A 772 -30.65 -28.92 20.36
N SER A 773 -29.98 -29.64 19.45
CA SER A 773 -28.99 -30.65 19.81
C SER A 773 -27.83 -30.06 20.60
N ASN A 774 -27.27 -28.92 20.16
CA ASN A 774 -26.17 -28.27 20.85
C ASN A 774 -26.57 -27.70 22.22
N LEU A 775 -27.76 -27.10 22.34
CA LEU A 775 -28.25 -26.55 23.60
C LEU A 775 -28.56 -27.66 24.62
N LEU A 776 -29.32 -28.69 24.20
CA LEU A 776 -29.72 -29.79 25.09
C LEU A 776 -28.53 -30.69 25.47
N SER A 777 -27.60 -30.95 24.54
CA SER A 777 -26.38 -31.71 24.85
C SER A 777 -25.54 -30.99 25.91
N ASN A 778 -25.41 -29.66 25.81
CA ASN A 778 -24.74 -28.87 26.84
C ASN A 778 -25.47 -28.95 28.19
N ALA A 779 -26.80 -28.78 28.20
CA ALA A 779 -27.61 -28.87 29.40
C ALA A 779 -27.45 -30.23 30.12
N ILE A 780 -27.48 -31.35 29.37
CA ILE A 780 -27.30 -32.71 29.90
C ILE A 780 -25.91 -32.87 30.52
N LYS A 781 -24.90 -32.40 29.79
CA LYS A 781 -23.49 -32.60 30.13
C LYS A 781 -23.03 -31.79 31.33
N TYR A 782 -23.58 -30.59 31.53
CA TYR A 782 -23.18 -29.68 32.60
C TYR A 782 -24.09 -29.77 33.84
N SER A 783 -25.19 -30.52 33.74
CA SER A 783 -26.09 -30.82 34.86
C SER A 783 -25.65 -32.03 35.69
N PRO A 784 -25.81 -32.01 37.02
CA PRO A 784 -25.58 -33.18 37.87
C PRO A 784 -26.55 -34.33 37.55
N GLN A 785 -26.19 -35.57 37.88
CA GLN A 785 -27.07 -36.73 37.72
C GLN A 785 -28.37 -36.54 38.53
N GLY A 786 -29.51 -36.81 37.89
CA GLY A 786 -30.84 -36.57 38.43
C GLY A 786 -31.33 -35.12 38.29
N GLY A 787 -30.55 -34.23 37.68
CA GLY A 787 -30.96 -32.86 37.37
C GLY A 787 -32.12 -32.82 36.37
N ASN A 788 -33.04 -31.86 36.56
CA ASN A 788 -34.14 -31.62 35.63
C ASN A 788 -33.71 -30.61 34.56
N ILE A 789 -33.95 -30.96 33.30
CA ILE A 789 -33.68 -30.10 32.13
C ILE A 789 -35.02 -29.86 31.45
N SER A 790 -35.33 -28.60 31.18
CA SER A 790 -36.60 -28.26 30.52
C SER A 790 -36.38 -27.55 29.20
N LEU A 791 -37.23 -27.89 28.22
CA LEU A 791 -37.40 -27.13 26.98
C LEU A 791 -38.80 -26.53 27.00
N SER A 792 -38.87 -25.19 26.98
CA SER A 792 -40.13 -24.44 26.90
C SER A 792 -40.26 -23.80 25.53
N LEU A 793 -41.44 -23.96 24.92
CA LEU A 793 -41.80 -23.36 23.64
C LEU A 793 -42.93 -22.36 23.87
N GLU A 794 -42.72 -21.09 23.50
CA GLU A 794 -43.73 -20.04 23.64
C GLU A 794 -43.98 -19.33 22.30
N PHE A 795 -45.24 -19.23 21.91
CA PHE A 795 -45.68 -18.51 20.72
C PHE A 795 -46.23 -17.14 21.10
N GLU A 796 -45.54 -16.07 20.71
CA GLU A 796 -46.00 -14.69 20.84
C GLU A 796 -46.53 -14.16 19.50
N LEU A 797 -47.04 -12.92 19.47
CA LEU A 797 -47.67 -12.32 18.28
C LEU A 797 -46.69 -12.05 17.13
N GLU A 798 -45.44 -11.71 17.43
CA GLU A 798 -44.43 -11.30 16.43
C GLU A 798 -43.19 -12.21 16.41
N HIS A 799 -43.03 -13.07 17.43
CA HIS A 799 -41.88 -13.95 17.56
C HIS A 799 -42.21 -15.24 18.31
N LEU A 800 -41.32 -16.20 18.14
CA LEU A 800 -41.29 -17.49 18.81
C LEU A 800 -40.14 -17.52 19.80
N SER A 801 -40.36 -18.03 21.01
CA SER A 801 -39.31 -18.25 22.01
C SER A 801 -39.09 -19.74 22.30
N LEU A 802 -37.83 -20.15 22.26
CA LEU A 802 -37.32 -21.47 22.63
C LEU A 802 -36.40 -21.31 23.83
N GLU A 803 -36.79 -21.82 24.99
CA GLU A 803 -36.02 -21.72 26.23
C GLU A 803 -35.53 -23.09 26.67
N VAL A 804 -34.22 -23.26 26.81
CA VAL A 804 -33.59 -24.45 27.39
C VAL A 804 -33.01 -24.09 28.74
N GLN A 805 -33.51 -24.71 29.81
CA GLN A 805 -33.07 -24.49 31.18
C GLN A 805 -32.44 -25.75 31.77
N ASP A 806 -31.28 -25.57 32.41
CA ASP A 806 -30.54 -26.60 33.11
C ASP A 806 -30.33 -26.26 34.60
N GLN A 807 -29.90 -27.26 35.38
CA GLN A 807 -29.54 -27.12 36.81
C GLN A 807 -28.04 -27.36 37.04
N GLY A 808 -27.23 -26.97 36.05
CA GLY A 808 -25.80 -27.24 36.02
C GLY A 808 -24.94 -26.29 36.84
N ILE A 809 -23.63 -26.40 36.62
CA ILE A 809 -22.60 -25.64 37.33
C ILE A 809 -22.68 -24.10 37.12
N GLY A 810 -23.44 -23.64 36.12
CA GLY A 810 -23.53 -22.24 35.72
C GLY A 810 -22.23 -21.70 35.09
N ILE A 811 -22.30 -20.48 34.55
CA ILE A 811 -21.22 -19.83 33.80
C ILE A 811 -20.70 -18.62 34.58
N LEU A 812 -19.37 -18.51 34.73
CA LEU A 812 -18.71 -17.37 35.35
C LEU A 812 -18.97 -16.06 34.59
N LEU A 813 -19.16 -14.96 35.33
CA LEU A 813 -19.51 -13.65 34.77
C LEU A 813 -18.45 -13.10 33.79
N GLU A 814 -17.18 -13.46 33.99
CA GLU A 814 -16.08 -13.13 33.07
C GLU A 814 -16.17 -13.89 31.74
N ASP A 815 -16.60 -15.16 31.78
CA ASP A 815 -16.67 -16.03 30.60
C ASP A 815 -17.95 -15.78 29.78
N GLN A 816 -18.99 -15.20 30.38
CA GLN A 816 -20.28 -14.91 29.72
C GLN A 816 -20.14 -14.00 28.49
N LYS A 817 -19.14 -13.10 28.47
CA LYS A 817 -18.89 -12.20 27.34
C LYS A 817 -18.28 -12.90 26.12
N GLN A 818 -17.66 -14.05 26.32
CA GLN A 818 -16.88 -14.77 25.30
C GLN A 818 -17.53 -16.10 24.88
N LEU A 819 -18.77 -16.37 25.30
CA LEU A 819 -19.46 -17.65 25.04
C LEU A 819 -19.69 -17.96 23.56
N PHE A 820 -19.70 -16.93 22.71
CA PHE A 820 -19.89 -17.07 21.27
C PHE A 820 -18.57 -16.94 20.49
N GLU A 821 -17.41 -16.90 21.18
CA GLU A 821 -16.10 -16.98 20.54
C GLU A 821 -15.75 -18.46 20.22
N PRO A 822 -15.25 -18.78 19.01
CA PRO A 822 -14.85 -20.15 18.66
C PRO A 822 -13.78 -20.70 19.60
N PHE A 823 -13.93 -21.97 20.00
CA PHE A 823 -13.01 -22.69 20.89
C PHE A 823 -12.87 -22.10 22.31
N HIS A 824 -13.72 -21.14 22.69
CA HIS A 824 -13.75 -20.62 24.05
C HIS A 824 -14.45 -21.61 25.00
N ARG A 825 -13.85 -21.87 26.16
CA ARG A 825 -14.39 -22.74 27.21
C ARG A 825 -14.29 -22.05 28.56
N GLY A 826 -15.37 -22.10 29.33
CA GLY A 826 -15.41 -21.51 30.67
C GLY A 826 -14.35 -22.11 31.61
N LYS A 827 -13.74 -21.27 32.44
CA LYS A 827 -12.63 -21.67 33.33
C LYS A 827 -13.05 -22.67 34.39
N ASN A 828 -14.32 -22.67 34.77
CA ASN A 828 -14.94 -23.59 35.73
C ASN A 828 -15.26 -24.98 35.14
N VAL A 829 -14.92 -25.24 33.87
CA VAL A 829 -15.34 -26.44 33.13
C VAL A 829 -14.18 -27.36 32.70
N LYS A 830 -13.00 -27.24 33.34
CA LYS A 830 -11.76 -27.93 32.93
C LYS A 830 -11.88 -29.46 32.85
N THR A 831 -12.70 -30.08 33.71
CA THR A 831 -12.86 -31.54 33.81
C THR A 831 -13.91 -32.13 32.87
N ILE A 832 -14.78 -31.32 32.25
CA ILE A 832 -15.90 -31.79 31.44
C ILE A 832 -15.55 -31.62 29.95
N SER A 833 -15.41 -32.72 29.21
CA SER A 833 -14.91 -32.75 27.82
C SER A 833 -15.80 -31.98 26.84
N GLY A 834 -15.31 -30.94 26.15
CA GLY A 834 -16.08 -30.19 25.14
C GLY A 834 -15.20 -29.36 24.21
N THR A 835 -15.75 -29.00 23.04
CA THR A 835 -15.04 -28.37 21.91
C THR A 835 -15.08 -26.84 21.94
N GLY A 836 -16.04 -26.23 22.65
CA GLY A 836 -16.24 -24.78 22.65
C GLY A 836 -16.82 -24.22 21.35
N LEU A 837 -17.29 -25.08 20.43
CA LEU A 837 -17.88 -24.65 19.14
C LEU A 837 -19.42 -24.65 19.15
N GLY A 838 -20.06 -25.41 20.03
CA GLY A 838 -21.51 -25.63 19.99
C GLY A 838 -22.35 -24.34 20.08
N LEU A 839 -22.03 -23.42 21.00
CA LEU A 839 -22.76 -22.15 21.12
C LEU A 839 -22.52 -21.20 19.93
N VAL A 840 -21.35 -21.29 19.28
CA VAL A 840 -21.06 -20.53 18.04
C VAL A 840 -21.94 -21.04 16.91
N VAL A 841 -22.07 -22.36 16.77
CA VAL A 841 -22.96 -22.98 15.77
C VAL A 841 -24.41 -22.57 16.02
N VAL A 842 -24.87 -22.61 17.29
CA VAL A 842 -26.21 -22.15 17.67
C VAL A 842 -26.40 -20.69 17.25
N LYS A 843 -25.46 -19.80 17.59
CA LYS A 843 -25.53 -18.39 17.23
C LYS A 843 -25.65 -18.18 15.72
N LYS A 844 -24.85 -18.88 14.90
CA LYS A 844 -24.93 -18.79 13.43
C LYS A 844 -26.27 -19.29 12.88
N CYS A 845 -26.82 -20.36 13.46
CA CYS A 845 -28.14 -20.88 13.07
C CYS A 845 -29.26 -19.89 13.44
N VAL A 846 -29.19 -19.26 14.60
CA VAL A 846 -30.13 -18.23 15.05
C VAL A 846 -30.06 -16.98 14.17
N ASP A 847 -28.86 -16.51 13.84
CA ASP A 847 -28.64 -15.33 13.00
C ASP A 847 -29.25 -15.50 11.59
N LEU A 848 -29.17 -16.72 11.02
CA LEU A 848 -29.81 -17.02 9.73
C LEU A 848 -31.33 -17.01 9.77
N HIS A 849 -31.92 -17.34 10.91
CA HIS A 849 -33.36 -17.18 11.15
C HIS A 849 -33.73 -15.75 11.55
N GLN A 850 -32.79 -14.80 11.49
CA GLN A 850 -32.97 -13.42 11.95
C GLN A 850 -33.39 -13.32 13.42
N GLY A 851 -33.02 -14.33 14.22
CA GLY A 851 -33.36 -14.42 15.63
C GLY A 851 -32.32 -13.81 16.57
N LYS A 852 -32.58 -13.92 17.87
CA LYS A 852 -31.69 -13.50 18.95
C LYS A 852 -31.51 -14.64 19.94
N ILE A 853 -30.30 -14.80 20.47
CA ILE A 853 -30.01 -15.72 21.58
C ILE A 853 -29.55 -14.92 22.79
N SER A 854 -30.04 -15.27 23.97
CA SER A 854 -29.62 -14.72 25.24
C SER A 854 -29.38 -15.84 26.25
N ILE A 855 -28.45 -15.62 27.19
CA ILE A 855 -28.04 -16.61 28.18
C ILE A 855 -28.13 -15.95 29.54
N GLN A 856 -28.87 -16.57 30.45
CA GLN A 856 -28.95 -16.19 31.85
C GLN A 856 -28.33 -17.33 32.65
N SER A 857 -27.23 -17.06 33.35
CA SER A 857 -26.52 -18.10 34.09
C SER A 857 -25.90 -17.53 35.35
N ALA A 858 -25.95 -18.31 36.42
CA ALA A 858 -25.29 -17.99 37.68
C ALA A 858 -24.60 -19.25 38.22
N VAL A 859 -23.40 -19.07 38.76
CA VAL A 859 -22.58 -20.20 39.25
C VAL A 859 -23.34 -20.97 40.33
N GLY A 860 -23.53 -22.27 40.11
CA GLY A 860 -24.24 -23.17 41.02
C GLY A 860 -25.77 -23.16 40.94
N LEU A 861 -26.37 -22.31 40.09
CA LEU A 861 -27.83 -22.21 39.91
C LEU A 861 -28.31 -22.71 38.52
N GLY A 862 -27.39 -23.09 37.63
CA GLY A 862 -27.70 -23.54 36.28
C GLY A 862 -27.68 -22.43 35.22
N THR A 863 -28.09 -22.79 34.01
CA THR A 863 -28.10 -21.93 32.83
C THR A 863 -29.45 -22.01 32.12
N THR A 864 -29.96 -20.85 31.75
CA THR A 864 -31.13 -20.68 30.89
C THR A 864 -30.69 -20.05 29.58
N CYS A 865 -30.88 -20.74 28.46
CA CYS A 865 -30.64 -20.25 27.12
C CYS A 865 -31.97 -19.94 26.44
N ILE A 866 -32.17 -18.69 26.03
CA ILE A 866 -33.42 -18.23 25.39
C ILE A 866 -33.09 -17.85 23.94
N VAL A 867 -33.75 -18.52 22.99
CA VAL A 867 -33.66 -18.26 21.55
C VAL A 867 -34.98 -17.70 21.06
N THR A 868 -34.95 -16.49 20.52
CA THR A 868 -36.12 -15.78 19.97
C THR A 868 -36.00 -15.73 18.45
N ILE A 869 -37.02 -16.17 17.71
CA ILE A 869 -37.04 -16.19 16.25
C ILE A 869 -38.28 -15.41 15.76
N PRO A 870 -38.15 -14.44 14.84
CA PRO A 870 -39.31 -13.75 14.27
C PRO A 870 -40.19 -14.73 13.47
N LEU A 871 -41.52 -14.57 13.56
CA LEU A 871 -42.52 -15.43 12.91
C LEU A 871 -42.89 -14.99 11.49
#